data_AF-A0A2W6ZX10-F1
#
_entry.id   AF-A0A2W6ZX10-F1
#
_cell.length_a   1.000
_cell.length_b   1.000
_cell.length_c   1.000
_cell.angle_alpha   90.00
_cell.angle_beta   90.00
_cell.angle_gamma   90.00
#
_symmetry.space_group_name_H-M   'P 1'
#
loop_
_entity.id
_entity.type
_entity.pdbx_description
1 polymer ?
#
loop_
_entity_poly.entity_id
_entity_poly.type
_entity_poly.pdbx_seq_one_letter_code
_entity_poly.pdbx_strand_id
1 'polypeptide(L)'
;MASICPACPIVRLVLLLSLLAGLGLGGIGAPAWLARAAAPAQPSSYALAQRAPFNRPAFYPIAVQPDPALYRPNGAWIGRLILPEAATQGSVDWVWIEIEHAPSDWQQLVGERLRLHWQDRPELKGLVRAVSTDLNISPAARRASAGGDLVPERLNGRRAVGPLQSLAGARPNDDLQVRLEDVAVSREPNGGVLLRIGSPPVQISGRYVALVRLLGPATPAEAGSPEANDRFLVQHYDRRRRGFEGAIETVRIPQQPPDRYGRTLSSPAGLAASSTGEQGWYLYGAPDARGLFTAQALLPRRLTQADADSSVAGRAAGLRYILNRNWSDVPGRRGQSERVQVSTAGGNQAWRLGQHGLVIHTFGGIGGSRGEAAAGFTVTGHFAFGEVEVMTDPFSGEPRFEIRYHQIYANNPNGIVAGTQDASAYAGDLQRGWIWLRPFSDVLINQPLFAELSLGGRNLSLLRELAVQAELIMARYRSGDGTGLASVTPATSCVQDSSQALFISIRRLRERVQSDPALVRWLKNHPRHPDTLRFNELNGLARSLDQLLTPFGMVRADWKRNAAVAGNPGTGAGGGDPSTTALFQRGQSLADVLLSWRSMLPRRAHDDTARVFLQNGAGLWFLRSNQIPGDDPSLVPLAPT
;
A
#
# COMPACT_ATOMS: atom_id res chain seq x y z
N MET A 1 44.37 22.18 27.62
CA MET A 1 43.70 20.96 28.12
C MET A 1 42.40 21.38 28.80
N ALA A 2 41.26 21.21 28.13
CA ALA A 2 39.94 21.34 28.74
C ALA A 2 38.97 20.38 28.05
N SER A 3 38.30 19.60 28.88
CA SER A 3 37.55 18.38 28.58
C SER A 3 36.19 18.70 27.95
N ILE A 4 35.84 18.05 26.83
CA ILE A 4 34.49 18.11 26.23
C ILE A 4 33.68 16.92 26.74
N CYS A 5 32.57 17.22 27.40
CA CYS A 5 31.63 16.29 28.02
C CYS A 5 30.97 15.35 26.97
N PRO A 6 30.95 14.01 27.15
CA PRO A 6 30.52 13.06 26.12
C PRO A 6 29.00 12.76 26.10
N ALA A 7 28.16 13.58 26.74
CA ALA A 7 26.75 13.25 26.99
C ALA A 7 25.73 14.05 26.16
N CYS A 8 26.08 14.51 24.95
CA CYS A 8 25.13 15.21 24.08
C CYS A 8 24.77 14.37 22.84
N PRO A 9 23.52 13.87 22.70
CA PRO A 9 23.11 13.04 21.55
C PRO A 9 23.20 13.77 20.20
N ILE A 10 23.24 15.11 20.23
CA ILE A 10 23.38 15.97 19.06
C ILE A 10 24.77 15.85 18.43
N VAL A 11 25.83 15.73 19.23
CA VAL A 11 27.21 15.65 18.73
C VAL A 11 27.48 14.30 18.05
N ARG A 12 26.89 13.21 18.55
CA ARG A 12 26.95 11.89 17.89
C ARG A 12 26.17 11.86 16.57
N LEU A 13 25.02 12.54 16.48
CA LEU A 13 24.24 12.64 15.25
C LEU A 13 24.97 13.47 14.18
N VAL A 14 25.61 14.58 14.59
CA VAL A 14 26.42 15.42 13.69
C VAL A 14 27.65 14.66 13.17
N LEU A 15 28.33 13.87 14.01
CA LEU A 15 29.44 13.00 13.60
C LEU A 15 29.01 11.84 12.68
N LEU A 16 27.84 11.25 12.90
CA LEU A 16 27.29 10.22 12.00
C LEU A 16 26.88 10.80 10.64
N LEU A 17 26.32 12.02 10.63
CA LEU A 17 25.91 12.71 9.41
C LEU A 17 27.10 13.23 8.61
N SER A 18 28.21 13.64 9.24
CA SER A 18 29.44 14.00 8.53
C SER A 18 30.19 12.79 7.97
N LEU A 19 30.06 11.60 8.58
CA LEU A 19 30.52 10.33 7.99
C LEU A 19 29.67 9.88 6.78
N LEU A 20 28.36 10.15 6.79
CA LEU A 20 27.46 9.87 5.66
C LEU A 20 27.58 10.91 4.53
N ALA A 21 27.92 12.16 4.85
CA ALA A 21 28.19 13.21 3.85
C ALA A 21 29.63 13.13 3.28
N GLY A 22 30.58 12.52 4.01
CA GLY A 22 31.98 12.39 3.63
C GLY A 22 32.31 11.30 2.62
N LEU A 23 31.36 10.40 2.30
CA LEU A 23 31.54 9.37 1.25
C LEU A 23 31.05 9.80 -0.13
N GLY A 24 30.70 11.09 -0.31
CA GLY A 24 30.16 11.63 -1.56
C GLY A 24 31.14 12.41 -2.45
N LEU A 25 32.36 12.72 -2.01
CA LEU A 25 33.26 13.61 -2.78
C LEU A 25 34.72 13.19 -2.63
N GLY A 26 35.26 12.53 -3.65
CA GLY A 26 36.68 12.19 -3.74
C GLY A 26 37.02 11.43 -5.02
N GLY A 27 37.13 12.15 -6.13
CA GLY A 27 37.60 11.61 -7.41
C GLY A 27 38.17 12.72 -8.28
N ILE A 28 39.39 13.15 -7.96
CA ILE A 28 40.18 14.11 -8.75
C ILE A 28 40.74 13.36 -9.98
N GLY A 29 40.60 14.01 -11.14
CA GLY A 29 41.13 13.73 -12.48
C GLY A 29 42.00 12.49 -12.74
N ALA A 30 41.49 11.64 -13.62
CA ALA A 30 42.30 10.83 -14.55
C ALA A 30 41.78 11.11 -15.99
N PRO A 31 42.66 11.10 -17.01
CA PRO A 31 42.37 11.67 -18.32
C PRO A 31 41.30 10.90 -19.09
N ALA A 32 40.63 11.62 -19.99
CA ALA A 32 39.74 11.07 -21.01
C ALA A 32 40.42 9.96 -21.82
N TRP A 33 39.60 9.06 -22.37
CA TRP A 33 39.91 7.86 -23.17
C TRP A 33 39.97 6.53 -22.42
N LEU A 34 38.88 6.19 -21.74
CA LEU A 34 38.26 4.88 -21.86
C LEU A 34 36.74 5.11 -21.84
N ALA A 35 36.10 5.05 -23.00
CA ALA A 35 34.65 4.92 -23.07
C ALA A 35 34.30 3.60 -22.35
N ARG A 36 33.97 3.70 -21.06
CA ARG A 36 33.52 2.56 -20.26
C ARG A 36 32.27 2.06 -20.96
N ALA A 37 32.38 0.92 -21.65
CA ALA A 37 31.27 0.29 -22.33
C ALA A 37 30.06 0.33 -21.38
N ALA A 38 28.93 0.86 -21.86
CA ALA A 38 27.73 0.94 -21.05
C ALA A 38 27.46 -0.47 -20.51
N ALA A 39 27.45 -0.61 -19.19
CA ALA A 39 27.12 -1.89 -18.57
C ALA A 39 25.78 -2.37 -19.15
N PRO A 40 25.65 -3.66 -19.52
CA PRO A 40 24.42 -4.14 -20.13
C PRO A 40 23.25 -3.89 -19.20
N ALA A 41 22.13 -3.42 -19.78
CA ALA A 41 20.89 -3.16 -19.05
C ALA A 41 20.49 -4.41 -18.25
N GLN A 42 20.23 -4.21 -16.96
CA GLN A 42 19.85 -5.31 -16.08
C GLN A 42 18.34 -5.56 -16.19
N PRO A 43 17.89 -6.80 -16.36
CA PRO A 43 16.46 -7.08 -16.36
C PRO A 43 15.86 -6.78 -14.99
N SER A 44 14.65 -6.24 -14.99
CA SER A 44 13.87 -6.06 -13.77
C SER A 44 13.29 -7.39 -13.28
N SER A 45 13.04 -7.51 -11.97
CA SER A 45 12.34 -8.68 -11.41
C SER A 45 10.96 -8.87 -12.07
N TYR A 46 10.26 -7.77 -12.37
CA TYR A 46 9.00 -7.79 -13.10
C TYR A 46 9.16 -8.42 -14.50
N ALA A 47 10.18 -8.02 -15.27
CA ALA A 47 10.39 -8.57 -16.62
C ALA A 47 10.72 -10.06 -16.58
N LEU A 48 11.46 -10.51 -15.56
CA LEU A 48 11.73 -11.94 -15.33
C LEU A 48 10.45 -12.70 -14.96
N ALA A 49 9.66 -12.16 -14.04
CA ALA A 49 8.38 -12.73 -13.66
C ALA A 49 7.40 -12.83 -14.83
N GLN A 50 7.34 -11.80 -15.68
CA GLN A 50 6.50 -11.79 -16.86
C GLN A 50 6.89 -12.83 -17.92
N ARG A 51 8.00 -13.56 -17.78
CA ARG A 51 8.32 -14.70 -18.67
C ARG A 51 7.39 -15.88 -18.45
N ALA A 52 6.88 -16.05 -17.22
CA ALA A 52 5.92 -17.09 -16.91
C ALA A 52 4.51 -16.70 -17.41
N PRO A 53 3.83 -17.56 -18.20
CA PRO A 53 2.51 -17.23 -18.76
C PRO A 53 1.47 -16.86 -17.70
N PHE A 54 1.45 -17.56 -16.56
CA PHE A 54 0.49 -17.31 -15.46
C PHE A 54 0.63 -15.95 -14.78
N ASN A 55 1.68 -15.17 -15.09
CA ASN A 55 1.82 -13.78 -14.62
C ASN A 55 1.26 -12.75 -15.64
N ARG A 56 0.69 -13.20 -16.75
CA ARG A 56 0.13 -12.37 -17.83
C ARG A 56 -1.40 -12.44 -17.84
N PRO A 57 -2.11 -11.32 -18.06
CA PRO A 57 -3.57 -11.33 -18.14
C PRO A 57 -4.14 -12.32 -19.15
N ALA A 58 -3.48 -12.50 -20.30
CA ALA A 58 -3.92 -13.41 -21.36
C ALA A 58 -3.97 -14.89 -20.95
N PHE A 59 -3.36 -15.29 -19.83
CA PHE A 59 -3.46 -16.63 -19.28
C PHE A 59 -4.83 -16.94 -18.67
N TYR A 60 -5.62 -15.92 -18.36
CA TYR A 60 -6.90 -16.02 -17.65
C TYR A 60 -8.05 -15.50 -18.52
N PRO A 61 -8.67 -16.35 -19.37
CA PRO A 61 -9.75 -15.90 -20.25
C PRO A 61 -10.94 -15.34 -19.46
N ILE A 62 -11.50 -14.22 -19.92
CA ILE A 62 -12.61 -13.54 -19.21
C ILE A 62 -13.85 -14.44 -19.14
N ALA A 63 -14.14 -15.15 -20.24
CA ALA A 63 -15.30 -16.02 -20.38
C ALA A 63 -15.31 -17.26 -19.47
N VAL A 64 -14.14 -17.68 -18.95
CA VAL A 64 -14.06 -18.85 -18.06
C VAL A 64 -14.24 -18.39 -16.62
N GLN A 65 -15.27 -18.91 -15.96
CA GLN A 65 -15.62 -18.60 -14.59
C GLN A 65 -15.53 -19.87 -13.73
N PRO A 66 -15.08 -19.76 -12.48
CA PRO A 66 -15.07 -20.89 -11.56
C PRO A 66 -16.48 -21.16 -11.01
N ASP A 67 -16.67 -22.28 -10.31
CA ASP A 67 -17.96 -22.60 -9.66
C ASP A 67 -18.35 -21.50 -8.64
N PRO A 68 -19.47 -20.78 -8.85
CA PRO A 68 -19.91 -19.71 -7.94
C PRO A 68 -20.36 -20.21 -6.56
N ALA A 69 -20.51 -21.53 -6.36
CA ALA A 69 -20.73 -22.13 -5.06
C ALA A 69 -19.45 -22.20 -4.21
N LEU A 70 -18.28 -22.29 -4.86
CA LEU A 70 -16.97 -22.41 -4.23
C LEU A 70 -16.20 -21.09 -4.20
N TYR A 71 -16.40 -20.26 -5.22
CA TYR A 71 -15.67 -19.01 -5.43
C TYR A 71 -16.59 -17.79 -5.38
N ARG A 72 -16.05 -16.67 -4.93
CA ARG A 72 -16.71 -15.35 -4.95
C ARG A 72 -15.87 -14.34 -5.74
N PRO A 73 -16.50 -13.37 -6.43
CA PRO A 73 -15.76 -12.25 -7.01
C PRO A 73 -14.99 -11.47 -5.94
N ASN A 74 -13.77 -11.02 -6.27
CA ASN A 74 -12.93 -10.18 -5.39
C ASN A 74 -13.32 -8.69 -5.41
N GLY A 75 -14.61 -8.39 -5.59
CA GLY A 75 -15.13 -7.04 -5.77
C GLY A 75 -16.34 -7.01 -6.68
N ALA A 76 -17.19 -5.98 -6.52
CA ALA A 76 -18.39 -5.81 -7.33
C ALA A 76 -18.08 -5.40 -8.77
N TRP A 77 -17.10 -4.49 -8.95
CA TRP A 77 -16.56 -4.08 -10.24
C TRP A 77 -15.08 -4.38 -10.26
N ILE A 78 -14.65 -5.24 -11.17
CA ILE A 78 -13.25 -5.60 -11.38
C ILE A 78 -12.91 -5.36 -12.83
N GLY A 79 -11.75 -4.79 -13.08
CA GLY A 79 -11.24 -4.69 -14.44
C GLY A 79 -9.76 -4.38 -14.51
N ARG A 80 -9.24 -4.47 -15.74
CA ARG A 80 -7.84 -4.22 -16.05
C ARG A 80 -7.71 -2.85 -16.68
N LEU A 81 -6.88 -2.00 -16.07
CA LEU A 81 -6.63 -0.67 -16.61
C LEU A 81 -5.74 -0.76 -17.85
N ILE A 82 -6.14 -0.01 -18.88
CA ILE A 82 -5.45 0.09 -20.15
C ILE A 82 -5.16 1.57 -20.42
N LEU A 83 -3.88 1.89 -20.58
CA LEU A 83 -3.48 3.26 -20.91
C LEU A 83 -3.93 3.61 -22.34
N PRO A 84 -4.67 4.71 -22.57
CA PRO A 84 -5.07 5.12 -23.90
C PRO A 84 -3.88 5.52 -24.75
N GLU A 85 -3.98 5.36 -26.07
CA GLU A 85 -2.94 5.84 -27.00
C GLU A 85 -2.76 7.35 -26.89
N ALA A 86 -1.53 7.83 -27.03
CA ALA A 86 -1.19 9.24 -26.85
C ALA A 86 -2.02 10.17 -27.75
N ALA A 87 -2.35 9.74 -28.97
CA ALA A 87 -3.18 10.50 -29.91
C ALA A 87 -4.64 10.69 -29.44
N THR A 88 -5.14 9.81 -28.57
CA THR A 88 -6.55 9.79 -28.13
C THR A 88 -6.76 10.39 -26.74
N GLN A 89 -5.67 10.72 -26.04
CA GLN A 89 -5.67 11.11 -24.63
C GLN A 89 -6.60 12.30 -24.32
N GLY A 90 -6.60 13.34 -25.17
CA GLY A 90 -7.33 14.58 -24.91
C GLY A 90 -6.80 15.34 -23.69
N SER A 91 -7.62 16.23 -23.12
CA SER A 91 -7.26 17.13 -21.99
C SER A 91 -7.80 16.68 -20.62
N VAL A 92 -8.44 15.51 -20.56
CA VAL A 92 -9.10 14.99 -19.36
C VAL A 92 -8.37 13.74 -18.87
N ASP A 93 -8.26 13.55 -17.55
CA ASP A 93 -7.76 12.30 -16.97
C ASP A 93 -8.83 11.21 -17.09
N TRP A 94 -8.56 10.23 -17.94
CA TRP A 94 -9.35 9.02 -18.15
C TRP A 94 -8.45 7.88 -18.63
N VAL A 95 -8.91 6.65 -18.47
CA VAL A 95 -8.25 5.44 -18.99
C VAL A 95 -9.28 4.48 -19.57
N TRP A 96 -8.83 3.54 -20.39
CA TRP A 96 -9.65 2.38 -20.73
C TRP A 96 -9.67 1.41 -19.54
N ILE A 97 -10.79 0.73 -19.34
CA ILE A 97 -10.89 -0.42 -18.45
C ILE A 97 -11.54 -1.57 -19.22
N GLU A 98 -10.89 -2.74 -19.22
CA GLU A 98 -11.50 -3.99 -19.65
C GLU A 98 -12.22 -4.61 -18.46
N ILE A 99 -13.55 -4.72 -18.54
CA ILE A 99 -14.37 -5.19 -17.43
C ILE A 99 -14.21 -6.71 -17.31
N GLU A 100 -13.75 -7.16 -16.17
CA GLU A 100 -13.51 -8.57 -15.89
C GLU A 100 -14.59 -9.18 -14.98
N HIS A 101 -15.25 -8.35 -14.18
CA HIS A 101 -16.44 -8.68 -13.39
C HIS A 101 -17.28 -7.42 -13.16
N ALA A 102 -18.60 -7.57 -13.18
CA ALA A 102 -19.56 -6.50 -12.92
C ALA A 102 -20.78 -7.05 -12.14
N PRO A 103 -21.57 -6.19 -11.47
CA PRO A 103 -22.83 -6.60 -10.84
C PRO A 103 -23.82 -7.18 -11.86
N SER A 104 -24.81 -7.94 -11.37
CA SER A 104 -25.83 -8.62 -12.20
C SER A 104 -26.48 -7.72 -13.24
N ASP A 105 -26.79 -6.48 -12.86
CA ASP A 105 -27.50 -5.51 -13.70
C ASP A 105 -26.64 -4.99 -14.88
N TRP A 106 -25.33 -5.27 -14.82
CA TRP A 106 -24.32 -4.83 -15.77
C TRP A 106 -23.47 -5.99 -16.29
N GLN A 107 -23.91 -7.23 -16.14
CA GLN A 107 -23.18 -8.43 -16.54
C GLN A 107 -22.82 -8.43 -18.04
N GLN A 108 -23.66 -7.82 -18.88
CA GLN A 108 -23.44 -7.61 -20.31
C GLN A 108 -22.20 -6.77 -20.64
N LEU A 109 -21.63 -6.05 -19.67
CA LEU A 109 -20.41 -5.27 -19.86
C LEU A 109 -19.14 -6.10 -19.64
N VAL A 110 -19.23 -7.32 -19.11
CA VAL A 110 -18.05 -8.17 -18.88
C VAL A 110 -17.42 -8.54 -20.22
N GLY A 111 -16.12 -8.28 -20.35
CA GLY A 111 -15.35 -8.41 -21.59
C GLY A 111 -15.26 -7.10 -22.40
N GLU A 112 -16.11 -6.12 -22.12
CA GLU A 112 -16.11 -4.84 -22.83
C GLU A 112 -15.00 -3.91 -22.37
N ARG A 113 -14.55 -3.04 -23.28
CA ARG A 113 -13.62 -1.95 -23.00
C ARG A 113 -14.38 -0.64 -22.88
N LEU A 114 -14.40 -0.09 -21.69
CA LEU A 114 -15.13 1.14 -21.37
C LEU A 114 -14.18 2.26 -20.99
N ARG A 115 -14.60 3.51 -21.19
CA ARG A 115 -13.90 4.65 -20.61
C ARG A 115 -14.18 4.72 -19.11
N LEU A 116 -13.13 4.93 -18.34
CA LEU A 116 -13.19 5.16 -16.90
C LEU A 116 -12.75 6.59 -16.60
N HIS A 117 -13.63 7.35 -15.95
CA HIS A 117 -13.43 8.74 -15.55
C HIS A 117 -13.63 8.93 -14.06
N TRP A 118 -13.20 10.08 -13.54
CA TRP A 118 -13.64 10.56 -12.23
C TRP A 118 -15.08 11.05 -12.28
N GLN A 119 -15.82 10.88 -11.17
CA GLN A 119 -17.11 11.55 -10.99
C GLN A 119 -16.93 13.08 -11.00
N ASP A 120 -17.97 13.79 -11.46
CA ASP A 120 -17.97 15.25 -11.49
C ASP A 120 -18.25 15.83 -10.08
N ARG A 121 -17.23 15.79 -9.23
CA ARG A 121 -17.24 16.41 -7.90
C ARG A 121 -16.13 17.46 -7.79
N PRO A 122 -16.39 18.67 -7.24
CA PRO A 122 -15.39 19.73 -7.14
C PRO A 122 -14.08 19.30 -6.46
N GLU A 123 -14.17 18.48 -5.41
CA GLU A 123 -13.02 17.96 -4.68
C GLU A 123 -12.16 17.01 -5.52
N LEU A 124 -12.77 16.17 -6.35
CA LEU A 124 -12.06 15.25 -7.25
C LEU A 124 -11.43 15.99 -8.42
N LYS A 125 -12.15 16.96 -9.01
CA LYS A 125 -11.59 17.85 -10.04
C LYS A 125 -10.37 18.61 -9.52
N GLY A 126 -10.46 19.09 -8.28
CA GLY A 126 -9.35 19.73 -7.60
C GLY A 126 -8.15 18.81 -7.39
N LEU A 127 -8.40 17.58 -6.93
CA LEU A 127 -7.37 16.55 -6.77
C LEU A 127 -6.66 16.25 -8.09
N VAL A 128 -7.41 15.95 -9.14
CA VAL A 128 -6.86 15.60 -10.46
C VAL A 128 -6.00 16.74 -10.99
N ARG A 129 -6.49 17.97 -10.91
CA ARG A 129 -5.73 19.15 -11.37
C ARG A 129 -4.43 19.34 -10.59
N ALA A 130 -4.43 19.12 -9.28
CA ALA A 130 -3.27 19.38 -8.43
C ALA A 130 -2.07 18.47 -8.71
N VAL A 131 -2.28 17.29 -9.31
CA VAL A 131 -1.23 16.29 -9.56
C VAL A 131 -1.09 15.89 -11.02
N SER A 132 -1.91 16.45 -11.91
CA SER A 132 -1.72 16.29 -13.34
C SER A 132 -0.45 17.02 -13.77
N THR A 133 0.46 16.30 -14.42
CA THR A 133 1.75 16.85 -14.84
C THR A 133 2.13 16.37 -16.23
N ASP A 134 2.87 17.19 -16.97
CA ASP A 134 3.58 16.73 -18.14
C ASP A 134 4.67 15.74 -17.71
N LEU A 135 4.87 14.67 -18.48
CA LEU A 135 5.81 13.62 -18.14
C LEU A 135 6.87 13.47 -19.23
N ASN A 136 8.12 13.73 -18.86
CA ASN A 136 9.30 13.55 -19.69
C ASN A 136 10.36 12.77 -18.91
N ILE A 137 10.70 11.58 -19.39
CA ILE A 137 11.64 10.67 -18.73
C ILE A 137 13.03 11.32 -18.67
N SER A 138 13.45 11.64 -17.45
CA SER A 138 14.73 12.28 -17.15
C SER A 138 15.93 11.35 -17.38
N PRO A 139 17.17 11.89 -17.51
CA PRO A 139 18.38 11.06 -17.54
C PRO A 139 18.56 10.19 -16.29
N ALA A 140 18.10 10.65 -15.12
CA ALA A 140 18.13 9.86 -13.89
C ALA A 140 17.17 8.66 -13.97
N ALA A 141 15.95 8.87 -14.48
CA ALA A 141 14.99 7.81 -14.73
C ALA A 141 15.53 6.76 -15.72
N ARG A 142 16.20 7.19 -16.80
CA ARG A 142 16.86 6.27 -17.74
C ARG A 142 17.96 5.45 -17.09
N ARG A 143 18.77 6.04 -16.20
CA ARG A 143 19.79 5.31 -15.43
C ARG A 143 19.16 4.30 -14.48
N ALA A 144 18.08 4.66 -13.80
CA ALA A 144 17.34 3.74 -12.94
C ALA A 144 16.76 2.57 -13.74
N SER A 145 16.15 2.84 -14.91
CA SER A 145 15.65 1.83 -15.85
C SER A 145 16.75 0.89 -16.34
N ALA A 146 17.90 1.44 -16.76
CA ALA A 146 19.08 0.64 -17.13
C ALA A 146 19.62 -0.19 -15.95
N GLY A 147 19.47 0.33 -14.73
CA GLY A 147 19.74 -0.35 -13.47
C GLY A 147 18.67 -1.37 -13.07
N GLY A 148 17.61 -1.57 -13.85
CA GLY A 148 16.56 -2.57 -13.68
C GLY A 148 15.33 -2.15 -12.86
N ASP A 149 15.19 -0.87 -12.51
CA ASP A 149 13.96 -0.33 -11.91
C ASP A 149 12.88 -0.09 -12.96
N LEU A 150 11.61 -0.24 -12.59
CA LEU A 150 10.50 0.11 -13.48
C LEU A 150 10.21 1.60 -13.40
N VAL A 151 10.36 2.29 -14.53
CA VAL A 151 9.92 3.67 -14.74
C VAL A 151 8.75 3.68 -15.74
N PRO A 152 7.86 4.71 -15.73
CA PRO A 152 6.65 4.72 -16.53
C PRO A 152 6.93 5.13 -17.98
N GLU A 153 7.71 4.34 -18.72
CA GLU A 153 8.19 4.67 -20.06
C GLU A 153 7.06 4.95 -21.07
N ARG A 154 5.91 4.29 -20.90
CA ARG A 154 4.70 4.46 -21.73
C ARG A 154 4.04 5.83 -21.59
N LEU A 155 4.39 6.56 -20.54
CA LEU A 155 3.91 7.91 -20.28
C LEU A 155 4.88 8.98 -20.82
N ASN A 156 6.05 8.60 -21.33
CA ASN A 156 7.05 9.55 -21.80
C ASN A 156 6.51 10.44 -22.93
N GLY A 157 6.66 11.76 -22.79
CA GLY A 157 6.21 12.77 -23.74
C GLY A 157 4.72 13.12 -23.63
N ARG A 158 3.97 12.53 -22.71
CA ARG A 158 2.55 12.87 -22.50
C ARG A 158 2.40 14.14 -21.69
N ARG A 159 1.35 14.90 -21.99
CA ARG A 159 0.98 16.12 -21.26
C ARG A 159 -0.13 15.84 -20.26
N ALA A 160 -0.21 16.61 -19.17
CA ALA A 160 -1.29 16.55 -18.19
C ALA A 160 -1.67 15.12 -17.76
N VAL A 161 -0.67 14.27 -17.50
CA VAL A 161 -0.85 12.90 -17.02
C VAL A 161 -1.44 12.95 -15.61
N GLY A 162 -2.71 12.56 -15.48
CA GLY A 162 -3.42 12.55 -14.20
C GLY A 162 -3.29 11.24 -13.40
N PRO A 163 -3.99 11.14 -12.26
CA PRO A 163 -3.97 9.97 -11.40
C PRO A 163 -4.32 8.64 -12.09
N LEU A 164 -5.35 8.60 -12.95
CA LEU A 164 -5.76 7.36 -13.62
C LEU A 164 -4.72 6.93 -14.65
N GLN A 165 -4.28 7.86 -15.50
CA GLN A 165 -3.27 7.55 -16.52
C GLN A 165 -1.92 7.17 -15.90
N SER A 166 -1.50 7.85 -14.84
CA SER A 166 -0.27 7.49 -14.13
C SER A 166 -0.35 6.09 -13.51
N LEU A 167 -1.53 5.65 -13.07
CA LEU A 167 -1.77 4.31 -12.55
C LEU A 167 -1.72 3.26 -13.67
N ALA A 168 -2.47 3.46 -14.76
CA ALA A 168 -2.51 2.52 -15.89
C ALA A 168 -1.16 2.41 -16.63
N GLY A 169 -0.40 3.51 -16.71
CA GLY A 169 0.89 3.58 -17.40
C GLY A 169 2.11 3.29 -16.53
N ALA A 170 1.94 2.91 -15.25
CA ALA A 170 3.04 2.72 -14.31
C ALA A 170 3.96 1.54 -14.67
N ARG A 171 3.44 0.54 -15.39
CA ARG A 171 4.16 -0.68 -15.81
C ARG A 171 4.30 -0.77 -17.33
N PRO A 172 5.30 -1.51 -17.84
CA PRO A 172 5.48 -1.74 -19.28
C PRO A 172 4.30 -2.41 -20.00
N ASN A 173 3.45 -3.15 -19.29
CA ASN A 173 2.28 -3.82 -19.86
C ASN A 173 0.99 -3.37 -19.13
N ASP A 174 -0.16 -3.47 -19.82
CA ASP A 174 -1.48 -3.28 -19.22
C ASP A 174 -1.89 -4.52 -18.41
N ASP A 175 -1.28 -4.71 -17.25
CA ASP A 175 -1.50 -5.85 -16.35
C ASP A 175 -1.94 -5.43 -14.94
N LEU A 176 -2.38 -4.18 -14.78
CA LEU A 176 -2.85 -3.65 -13.51
C LEU A 176 -4.36 -3.90 -13.37
N GLN A 177 -4.71 -4.86 -12.52
CA GLN A 177 -6.07 -5.20 -12.15
C GLN A 177 -6.52 -4.35 -10.96
N VAL A 178 -7.76 -3.86 -11.01
CA VAL A 178 -8.33 -3.01 -9.97
C VAL A 178 -9.75 -3.43 -9.62
N ARG A 179 -10.09 -3.23 -8.35
CA ARG A 179 -11.47 -3.10 -7.87
C ARG A 179 -11.88 -1.63 -7.93
N LEU A 180 -13.06 -1.36 -8.48
CA LEU A 180 -13.65 -0.02 -8.51
C LEU A 180 -14.72 0.13 -7.42
N GLU A 181 -14.76 1.32 -6.82
CA GLU A 181 -15.67 1.69 -5.74
C GLU A 181 -16.34 3.04 -6.07
N ASP A 182 -17.52 3.30 -5.50
CA ASP A 182 -18.34 4.48 -5.81
C ASP A 182 -18.51 4.63 -7.35
N VAL A 183 -18.98 3.56 -8.00
CA VAL A 183 -19.14 3.48 -9.46
C VAL A 183 -20.50 4.04 -9.87
N ALA A 184 -20.49 5.01 -10.77
CA ALA A 184 -21.65 5.52 -11.47
C ALA A 184 -21.56 5.16 -12.96
N VAL A 185 -22.61 4.55 -13.49
CA VAL A 185 -22.71 4.16 -14.91
C VAL A 185 -23.59 5.15 -15.64
N SER A 186 -23.14 5.64 -16.80
CA SER A 186 -23.93 6.51 -17.67
C SER A 186 -23.87 6.04 -19.11
N ARG A 187 -24.94 6.29 -19.87
CA ARG A 187 -24.96 6.08 -21.32
C ARG A 187 -24.60 7.38 -22.02
N GLU A 188 -23.68 7.30 -22.97
CA GLU A 188 -23.33 8.39 -23.87
C GLU A 188 -24.38 8.52 -25.00
N PRO A 189 -24.55 9.71 -25.61
CA PRO A 189 -25.53 9.93 -26.68
C PRO A 189 -25.36 9.01 -27.91
N ASN A 190 -24.14 8.52 -28.16
CA ASN A 190 -23.82 7.57 -29.21
C ASN A 190 -24.13 6.10 -28.85
N GLY A 191 -24.72 5.85 -27.68
CA GLY A 191 -25.01 4.51 -27.16
C GLY A 191 -23.85 3.87 -26.37
N GLY A 192 -22.68 4.51 -26.31
CA GLY A 192 -21.53 4.05 -25.52
C GLY A 192 -21.82 4.04 -24.02
N VAL A 193 -21.10 3.22 -23.27
CA VAL A 193 -21.20 3.16 -21.80
C VAL A 193 -19.95 3.78 -21.19
N LEU A 194 -20.16 4.68 -20.23
CA LEU A 194 -19.12 5.41 -19.53
C LEU A 194 -19.21 5.13 -18.03
N LEU A 195 -18.09 4.71 -17.45
CA LEU A 195 -17.94 4.51 -16.01
C LEU A 195 -17.30 5.73 -15.35
N ARG A 196 -17.86 6.13 -14.20
CA ARG A 196 -17.29 7.17 -13.34
C ARG A 196 -17.07 6.66 -11.93
N ILE A 197 -15.93 6.96 -11.33
CA ILE A 197 -15.60 6.57 -9.95
C ILE A 197 -15.46 7.79 -9.03
N GLY A 198 -15.96 7.66 -7.80
CA GLY A 198 -15.84 8.69 -6.77
C GLY A 198 -14.67 8.48 -5.80
N SER A 199 -14.00 7.34 -5.90
CA SER A 199 -12.84 6.94 -5.08
C SER A 199 -11.71 6.41 -5.97
N PRO A 200 -10.43 6.49 -5.54
CA PRO A 200 -9.33 5.92 -6.28
C PRO A 200 -9.48 4.40 -6.50
N PRO A 201 -9.08 3.86 -7.66
CA PRO A 201 -9.08 2.42 -7.87
C PRO A 201 -8.21 1.70 -6.83
N VAL A 202 -8.70 0.57 -6.32
CA VAL A 202 -7.95 -0.28 -5.40
C VAL A 202 -7.27 -1.37 -6.23
N GLN A 203 -5.94 -1.44 -6.21
CA GLN A 203 -5.21 -2.53 -6.85
C GLN A 203 -5.47 -3.83 -6.10
N ILE A 204 -5.80 -4.88 -6.86
CA ILE A 204 -6.09 -6.22 -6.33
C ILE A 204 -5.32 -7.28 -7.13
N SER A 205 -5.24 -8.50 -6.60
CA SER A 205 -4.75 -9.67 -7.33
C SER A 205 -5.81 -10.77 -7.34
N GLY A 206 -6.19 -11.22 -8.53
CA GLY A 206 -7.18 -12.27 -8.73
C GLY A 206 -8.61 -11.73 -8.86
N ARG A 207 -9.34 -12.25 -9.86
CA ARG A 207 -10.76 -11.92 -10.12
C ARG A 207 -11.69 -12.56 -9.11
N TYR A 208 -11.31 -13.75 -8.63
CA TYR A 208 -12.10 -14.57 -7.73
C TYR A 208 -11.28 -14.96 -6.52
N VAL A 209 -11.97 -15.21 -5.42
CA VAL A 209 -11.42 -15.68 -4.15
C VAL A 209 -12.18 -16.91 -3.68
N ALA A 210 -11.50 -17.84 -3.01
CA ALA A 210 -12.09 -18.92 -2.22
C ALA A 210 -11.41 -19.01 -0.85
N LEU A 211 -12.11 -19.58 0.14
CA LEU A 211 -11.53 -19.94 1.43
C LEU A 211 -11.26 -21.45 1.47
N VAL A 212 -9.99 -21.83 1.51
CA VAL A 212 -9.56 -23.23 1.36
C VAL A 212 -8.55 -23.67 2.41
N ARG A 213 -8.47 -24.99 2.62
CA ARG A 213 -7.32 -25.65 3.24
C ARG A 213 -6.52 -26.36 2.17
N LEU A 214 -5.20 -26.20 2.19
CA LEU A 214 -4.30 -26.94 1.31
C LEU A 214 -4.10 -28.35 1.88
N LEU A 215 -4.43 -29.39 1.11
CA LEU A 215 -4.25 -30.78 1.53
C LEU A 215 -2.86 -31.32 1.16
N GLY A 216 -2.21 -30.70 0.18
CA GLY A 216 -0.90 -31.09 -0.32
C GLY A 216 -0.84 -31.06 -1.85
N PRO A 217 0.31 -31.39 -2.45
CA PRO A 217 0.44 -31.52 -3.89
C PRO A 217 -0.56 -32.55 -4.43
N ALA A 218 -1.22 -32.22 -5.55
CA ALA A 218 -1.98 -33.20 -6.31
C ALA A 218 -1.02 -34.22 -6.93
N THR A 219 -1.48 -35.45 -7.16
CA THR A 219 -0.69 -36.47 -7.87
C THR A 219 -0.19 -35.88 -9.19
N PRO A 220 1.13 -35.92 -9.48
CA PRO A 220 1.68 -35.23 -10.62
C PRO A 220 1.06 -35.78 -11.90
N ALA A 221 0.42 -34.89 -12.67
CA ALA A 221 0.09 -35.14 -14.05
C ALA A 221 1.43 -35.15 -14.81
N GLU A 222 1.95 -36.36 -15.01
CA GLU A 222 3.19 -36.68 -15.72
C GLU A 222 4.48 -36.23 -15.01
N ALA A 223 5.31 -37.21 -14.66
CA ALA A 223 6.65 -36.96 -14.14
C ALA A 223 7.48 -36.19 -15.19
N GLY A 224 7.97 -35.01 -14.82
CA GLY A 224 8.81 -34.17 -15.68
C GLY A 224 8.13 -32.94 -16.30
N SER A 225 6.82 -32.74 -16.10
CA SER A 225 6.19 -31.47 -16.49
C SER A 225 6.54 -30.35 -15.50
N PRO A 226 6.84 -29.12 -15.95
CA PRO A 226 7.07 -27.97 -15.05
C PRO A 226 5.88 -27.67 -14.14
N GLU A 227 4.67 -28.13 -14.51
CA GLU A 227 3.43 -27.95 -13.75
C GLU A 227 3.22 -29.02 -12.66
N ALA A 228 4.02 -30.10 -12.65
CA ALA A 228 3.82 -31.26 -11.78
C ALA A 228 3.89 -30.91 -10.28
N ASN A 229 4.67 -29.89 -9.91
CA ASN A 229 4.86 -29.46 -8.52
C ASN A 229 4.01 -28.23 -8.13
N ASP A 230 3.26 -27.66 -9.08
CA ASP A 230 2.43 -26.46 -8.87
C ASP A 230 0.97 -26.82 -8.60
N ARG A 231 0.56 -28.09 -8.71
CA ARG A 231 -0.84 -28.51 -8.52
C ARG A 231 -1.09 -28.97 -7.10
N PHE A 232 -2.18 -28.50 -6.50
CA PHE A 232 -2.54 -28.78 -5.11
C PHE A 232 -3.97 -29.28 -5.02
N LEU A 233 -4.19 -30.30 -4.19
CA LEU A 233 -5.52 -30.61 -3.69
C LEU A 233 -5.88 -29.60 -2.62
N VAL A 234 -7.05 -28.98 -2.76
CA VAL A 234 -7.59 -28.04 -1.78
C VAL A 234 -8.97 -28.48 -1.36
N GLN A 235 -9.32 -28.21 -0.11
CA GLN A 235 -10.65 -28.43 0.43
C GLN A 235 -11.30 -27.10 0.76
N HIS A 236 -12.49 -26.87 0.22
CA HIS A 236 -13.24 -25.64 0.44
C HIS A 236 -13.88 -25.58 1.81
N TYR A 237 -14.06 -24.36 2.31
CA TYR A 237 -14.80 -24.11 3.53
C TYR A 237 -16.30 -24.33 3.31
N ASP A 238 -16.92 -25.16 4.15
CA ASP A 238 -18.36 -25.36 4.20
C ASP A 238 -18.96 -24.55 5.34
N ARG A 239 -19.71 -23.51 4.99
CA ARG A 239 -20.38 -22.63 5.96
C ARG A 239 -21.40 -23.35 6.83
N ARG A 240 -22.08 -24.38 6.32
CA ARG A 240 -23.10 -25.13 7.06
C ARG A 240 -22.46 -25.97 8.16
N ARG A 241 -21.27 -26.52 7.88
CA ARG A 241 -20.48 -27.34 8.81
C ARG A 241 -19.45 -26.54 9.62
N ARG A 242 -19.23 -25.27 9.27
CA ARG A 242 -18.27 -24.34 9.90
C ARG A 242 -16.83 -24.86 9.87
N GLY A 243 -16.41 -25.49 8.77
CA GLY A 243 -15.08 -26.09 8.65
C GLY A 243 -14.70 -26.42 7.21
N PHE A 244 -13.47 -26.92 7.03
CA PHE A 244 -12.98 -27.39 5.73
C PHE A 244 -13.48 -28.81 5.46
N GLU A 245 -14.77 -28.92 5.16
CA GLU A 245 -15.48 -30.16 4.84
C GLU A 245 -16.24 -30.05 3.51
N GLY A 246 -15.98 -28.98 2.75
CA GLY A 246 -16.57 -28.75 1.44
C GLY A 246 -15.94 -29.61 0.35
N ALA A 247 -16.25 -29.25 -0.91
CA ALA A 247 -15.70 -29.90 -2.09
C ALA A 247 -14.16 -29.90 -2.07
N ILE A 248 -13.58 -30.98 -2.59
CA ILE A 248 -12.15 -31.08 -2.86
C ILE A 248 -11.94 -30.89 -4.35
N GLU A 249 -10.99 -30.04 -4.73
CA GLU A 249 -10.60 -29.88 -6.12
C GLU A 249 -9.08 -29.71 -6.27
N THR A 250 -8.62 -29.82 -7.52
CA THR A 250 -7.24 -29.51 -7.88
C THR A 250 -7.17 -28.05 -8.33
N VAL A 251 -6.26 -27.27 -7.74
CA VAL A 251 -5.90 -25.93 -8.17
C VAL A 251 -4.42 -25.86 -8.53
N ARG A 252 -3.99 -24.78 -9.18
CA ARG A 252 -2.59 -24.46 -9.41
C ARG A 252 -2.14 -23.34 -8.48
N ILE A 253 -1.07 -23.56 -7.72
CA ILE A 253 -0.32 -22.53 -6.98
C ILE A 253 1.07 -22.45 -7.63
N PRO A 254 1.30 -21.48 -8.53
CA PRO A 254 2.51 -21.46 -9.35
C PRO A 254 3.79 -21.19 -8.56
N GLN A 255 4.85 -21.92 -8.89
CA GLN A 255 6.21 -21.56 -8.53
C GLN A 255 6.64 -20.32 -9.33
N GLN A 256 6.93 -19.21 -8.64
CA GLN A 256 7.42 -18.00 -9.30
C GLN A 256 8.87 -18.18 -9.78
N PRO A 257 9.24 -17.61 -10.94
CA PRO A 257 10.62 -17.63 -11.39
C PRO A 257 11.50 -16.78 -10.46
N PRO A 258 12.82 -17.04 -10.42
CA PRO A 258 13.75 -16.21 -9.66
C PRO A 258 13.70 -14.74 -10.09
N ASP A 259 13.80 -13.85 -9.12
CA ASP A 259 13.96 -12.42 -9.32
C ASP A 259 15.38 -12.10 -9.84
N ARG A 260 15.65 -10.82 -10.08
CA ARG A 260 16.93 -10.37 -10.61
C ARG A 260 18.13 -10.62 -9.69
N TYR A 261 17.90 -10.94 -8.43
CA TYR A 261 18.90 -11.28 -7.43
C TYR A 261 18.98 -12.80 -7.21
N GLY A 262 18.29 -13.60 -8.04
CA GLY A 262 18.25 -15.05 -7.93
C GLY A 262 17.40 -15.58 -6.77
N ARG A 263 16.53 -14.75 -6.19
CA ARG A 263 15.63 -15.13 -5.10
C ARG A 263 14.27 -15.50 -5.67
N THR A 264 13.66 -16.52 -5.14
CA THR A 264 12.30 -16.92 -5.52
C THR A 264 11.32 -16.20 -4.60
N LEU A 265 10.49 -15.29 -5.14
CA LEU A 265 9.64 -14.46 -4.28
C LEU A 265 8.64 -15.29 -3.49
N SER A 266 7.83 -16.12 -4.16
CA SER A 266 6.93 -17.07 -3.53
C SER A 266 7.22 -18.49 -4.02
N SER A 267 7.12 -19.47 -3.13
CA SER A 267 7.26 -20.89 -3.43
C SER A 267 6.05 -21.65 -2.87
N PRO A 268 5.47 -22.60 -3.62
CA PRO A 268 4.47 -23.50 -3.10
C PRO A 268 5.03 -24.55 -2.13
N ALA A 269 6.35 -24.76 -2.13
CA ALA A 269 7.01 -25.68 -1.20
C ALA A 269 6.68 -25.30 0.25
N GLY A 270 6.38 -26.30 1.09
CA GLY A 270 6.09 -26.09 2.51
C GLY A 270 4.74 -25.44 2.84
N LEU A 271 3.98 -24.91 1.87
CA LEU A 271 2.73 -24.18 2.16
C LEU A 271 1.67 -25.05 2.88
N ALA A 272 1.47 -26.29 2.42
CA ALA A 272 0.47 -27.18 3.01
C ALA A 272 0.81 -27.59 4.45
N ALA A 273 2.09 -27.58 4.83
CA ALA A 273 2.56 -27.89 6.17
C ALA A 273 2.78 -26.64 7.05
N SER A 274 2.55 -25.44 6.52
CA SER A 274 2.81 -24.19 7.23
C SER A 274 1.81 -23.99 8.37
N SER A 275 2.31 -23.75 9.58
CA SER A 275 1.47 -23.44 10.76
C SER A 275 0.65 -22.16 10.57
N THR A 276 1.18 -21.20 9.82
CA THR A 276 0.47 -19.96 9.46
C THR A 276 -0.79 -20.25 8.63
N GLY A 277 -0.82 -21.37 7.91
CA GLY A 277 -1.94 -21.82 7.07
C GLY A 277 -2.96 -22.74 7.74
N GLU A 278 -2.79 -23.11 9.01
CA GLU A 278 -3.65 -24.10 9.69
C GLU A 278 -5.13 -23.73 9.70
N GLN A 279 -5.44 -22.43 9.80
CA GLN A 279 -6.80 -21.90 9.78
C GLN A 279 -7.35 -21.71 8.35
N GLY A 280 -6.56 -22.11 7.35
CA GLY A 280 -6.84 -21.97 5.93
C GLY A 280 -6.27 -20.72 5.29
N TRP A 281 -6.56 -20.61 4.00
CA TRP A 281 -6.03 -19.61 3.08
C TRP A 281 -7.16 -19.01 2.28
N TYR A 282 -7.13 -17.70 2.11
CA TYR A 282 -7.83 -17.06 1.01
C TYR A 282 -6.99 -17.21 -0.24
N LEU A 283 -7.53 -17.95 -1.21
CA LEU A 283 -6.93 -18.25 -2.50
C LEU A 283 -7.52 -17.33 -3.55
N TYR A 284 -6.74 -16.38 -4.05
CA TYR A 284 -7.16 -15.43 -5.06
C TYR A 284 -6.58 -15.78 -6.43
N GLY A 285 -7.38 -15.67 -7.48
CA GLY A 285 -6.94 -16.01 -8.83
C GLY A 285 -8.08 -16.07 -9.84
N ALA A 286 -7.88 -16.84 -10.89
CA ALA A 286 -8.89 -17.15 -11.88
C ALA A 286 -8.60 -18.47 -12.61
N PRO A 287 -9.60 -19.08 -13.27
CA PRO A 287 -9.36 -20.23 -14.15
C PRO A 287 -8.43 -19.89 -15.33
N ASP A 288 -7.57 -20.84 -15.69
CA ASP A 288 -6.85 -20.85 -16.97
C ASP A 288 -7.77 -21.27 -18.13
N ALA A 289 -7.24 -21.31 -19.36
CA ALA A 289 -8.01 -21.73 -20.53
C ALA A 289 -8.52 -23.18 -20.50
N ARG A 290 -7.99 -24.02 -19.60
CA ARG A 290 -8.45 -25.41 -19.37
C ARG A 290 -9.47 -25.49 -18.23
N GLY A 291 -9.81 -24.36 -17.59
CA GLY A 291 -10.69 -24.31 -16.42
C GLY A 291 -9.98 -24.60 -15.09
N LEU A 292 -8.66 -24.79 -15.06
CA LEU A 292 -7.93 -25.01 -13.83
C LEU A 292 -7.75 -23.69 -13.07
N PHE A 293 -8.30 -23.58 -11.86
CA PHE A 293 -8.12 -22.40 -11.04
C PHE A 293 -6.64 -22.19 -10.71
N THR A 294 -6.08 -21.06 -11.13
CA THR A 294 -4.67 -20.73 -10.92
C THR A 294 -4.54 -19.54 -10.00
N ALA A 295 -3.79 -19.72 -8.92
CA ALA A 295 -3.56 -18.72 -7.90
C ALA A 295 -2.69 -17.57 -8.42
N GLN A 296 -3.11 -16.36 -8.11
CA GLN A 296 -2.34 -15.12 -8.29
C GLN A 296 -1.90 -14.54 -6.94
N ALA A 297 -2.69 -14.77 -5.88
CA ALA A 297 -2.35 -14.38 -4.52
C ALA A 297 -2.86 -15.40 -3.49
N LEU A 298 -2.19 -15.45 -2.35
CA LEU A 298 -2.55 -16.28 -1.20
C LEU A 298 -2.41 -15.45 0.07
N LEU A 299 -3.44 -15.47 0.92
CA LEU A 299 -3.40 -14.84 2.23
C LEU A 299 -3.79 -15.83 3.32
N PRO A 300 -2.98 -15.99 4.39
CA PRO A 300 -3.39 -16.79 5.54
C PRO A 300 -4.64 -16.21 6.18
N ARG A 301 -5.68 -17.04 6.37
CA ARG A 301 -6.92 -16.60 7.03
C ARG A 301 -6.63 -15.98 8.37
N ARG A 302 -5.67 -16.54 9.12
CA ARG A 302 -5.24 -16.06 10.43
C ARG A 302 -4.99 -14.55 10.42
N LEU A 303 -4.27 -14.02 9.44
CA LEU A 303 -3.88 -12.61 9.39
C LEU A 303 -5.03 -11.65 9.03
N THR A 304 -6.26 -12.16 8.89
CA THR A 304 -7.44 -11.35 8.57
C THR A 304 -8.55 -11.51 9.61
N GLN A 305 -8.42 -12.37 10.61
CA GLN A 305 -9.49 -12.52 11.59
C GLN A 305 -9.45 -11.43 12.66
N ALA A 306 -10.62 -11.05 13.17
CA ALA A 306 -10.79 -9.97 14.13
C ALA A 306 -10.49 -10.35 15.60
N ASP A 307 -10.01 -11.56 15.84
CA ASP A 307 -9.56 -12.06 17.14
C ASP A 307 -8.06 -11.80 17.38
N ALA A 308 -7.62 -11.93 18.63
CA ALA A 308 -6.20 -11.89 18.99
C ALA A 308 -5.79 -13.25 19.55
N ASP A 309 -4.55 -13.65 19.26
CA ASP A 309 -3.95 -14.84 19.87
C ASP A 309 -3.53 -14.57 21.32
N SER A 310 -3.20 -13.32 21.64
CA SER A 310 -2.86 -12.88 23.00
C SER A 310 -3.16 -11.40 23.22
N SER A 311 -3.20 -10.98 24.49
CA SER A 311 -3.45 -9.60 24.89
C SER A 311 -2.37 -9.07 25.84
N VAL A 312 -1.93 -7.83 25.61
CA VAL A 312 -1.04 -7.06 26.48
C VAL A 312 -1.84 -5.89 27.06
N ALA A 313 -2.14 -5.97 28.35
CA ALA A 313 -2.91 -4.95 29.05
C ALA A 313 -2.01 -3.97 29.82
N GLY A 314 -2.40 -2.69 29.78
CA GLY A 314 -1.78 -1.63 30.57
C GLY A 314 -0.69 -0.87 29.80
N ARG A 315 -0.62 0.43 30.05
CA ARG A 315 0.22 1.38 29.30
C ARG A 315 1.70 0.98 29.30
N ALA A 316 2.27 0.62 30.45
CA ALA A 316 3.69 0.28 30.54
C ALA A 316 4.03 -1.02 29.79
N ALA A 317 3.18 -2.05 29.90
CA ALA A 317 3.37 -3.31 29.18
C ALA A 317 3.18 -3.12 27.68
N GLY A 318 2.17 -2.35 27.26
CA GLY A 318 1.94 -2.03 25.87
C GLY A 318 3.10 -1.26 25.22
N LEU A 319 3.67 -0.26 25.90
CA LEU A 319 4.85 0.44 25.42
C LEU A 319 6.07 -0.48 25.29
N ARG A 320 6.26 -1.41 26.24
CA ARG A 320 7.33 -2.42 26.17
C ARG A 320 7.10 -3.36 24.99
N TYR A 321 5.86 -3.72 24.70
CA TYR A 321 5.54 -4.56 23.55
C TYR A 321 5.91 -3.85 22.25
N ILE A 322 5.41 -2.62 22.06
CA ILE A 322 5.65 -1.80 20.87
C ILE A 322 7.16 -1.65 20.60
N LEU A 323 7.91 -1.18 21.58
CA LEU A 323 9.31 -0.80 21.39
C LEU A 323 10.26 -2.00 21.30
N ASN A 324 9.95 -3.10 21.99
CA ASN A 324 10.90 -4.19 22.19
C ASN A 324 10.41 -5.56 21.69
N ARG A 325 9.16 -5.94 21.95
CA ARG A 325 8.68 -7.32 21.66
C ARG A 325 8.18 -7.48 20.23
N ASN A 326 7.56 -6.46 19.63
CA ASN A 326 7.00 -6.55 18.28
C ASN A 326 8.06 -6.96 17.24
N TRP A 327 9.33 -6.59 17.46
CA TRP A 327 10.45 -6.95 16.59
C TRP A 327 11.49 -7.84 17.26
N SER A 328 11.18 -8.47 18.40
CA SER A 328 12.13 -9.38 19.04
C SER A 328 12.22 -10.70 18.28
N ASP A 329 13.44 -11.23 18.20
CA ASP A 329 13.78 -12.54 17.64
C ASP A 329 13.12 -12.84 16.28
N VAL A 330 13.21 -11.88 15.34
CA VAL A 330 12.66 -12.07 13.99
C VAL A 330 13.22 -13.34 13.31
N PRO A 331 14.53 -13.62 13.34
CA PRO A 331 15.07 -14.85 12.74
C PRO A 331 14.54 -16.13 13.37
N GLY A 332 14.45 -16.21 14.71
CA GLY A 332 13.96 -17.39 15.43
C GLY A 332 12.47 -17.65 15.24
N ARG A 333 11.72 -16.66 14.76
CA ARG A 333 10.28 -16.72 14.51
C ARG A 333 9.90 -16.95 13.05
N ARG A 334 10.86 -17.30 12.19
CA ARG A 334 10.63 -17.57 10.76
C ARG A 334 9.50 -18.58 10.55
N GLY A 335 8.62 -18.33 9.58
CA GLY A 335 7.46 -19.17 9.27
C GLY A 335 6.25 -18.97 10.19
N GLN A 336 6.39 -18.17 11.25
CA GLN A 336 5.35 -17.94 12.25
C GLN A 336 4.61 -16.63 12.02
N SER A 337 3.35 -16.63 12.42
CA SER A 337 2.49 -15.45 12.51
C SER A 337 1.94 -15.28 13.92
N GLU A 338 1.59 -14.04 14.29
CA GLU A 338 0.93 -13.72 15.56
C GLU A 338 -0.06 -12.58 15.43
N ARG A 339 -1.10 -12.61 16.27
CA ARG A 339 -2.04 -11.51 16.47
C ARG A 339 -2.03 -11.09 17.93
N VAL A 340 -1.57 -9.89 18.22
CA VAL A 340 -1.47 -9.39 19.60
C VAL A 340 -2.29 -8.14 19.77
N GLN A 341 -3.26 -8.19 20.69
CA GLN A 341 -3.96 -7.00 21.13
C GLN A 341 -3.14 -6.26 22.18
N VAL A 342 -2.96 -4.95 22.03
CA VAL A 342 -2.33 -4.07 23.01
C VAL A 342 -3.31 -2.97 23.39
N SER A 343 -3.59 -2.80 24.69
CA SER A 343 -4.52 -1.78 25.17
C SER A 343 -4.10 -1.17 26.51
N THR A 344 -4.65 0.00 26.82
CA THR A 344 -4.53 0.60 28.16
C THR A 344 -5.53 -0.04 29.13
N ALA A 345 -5.38 0.19 30.44
CA ALA A 345 -6.34 -0.33 31.43
C ALA A 345 -7.74 0.28 31.16
N GLY A 346 -8.72 -0.57 30.86
CA GLY A 346 -10.07 -0.15 30.42
C GLY A 346 -10.24 0.07 28.91
N GLY A 347 -9.17 -0.07 28.10
CA GLY A 347 -9.17 0.15 26.65
C GLY A 347 -9.34 -1.09 25.79
N ASN A 348 -9.83 -2.22 26.36
CA ASN A 348 -10.13 -3.41 25.57
C ASN A 348 -11.43 -3.19 24.78
N GLN A 349 -11.33 -2.57 23.61
CA GLN A 349 -12.44 -2.47 22.66
C GLN A 349 -12.32 -3.59 21.63
N ALA A 350 -13.26 -4.53 21.70
CA ALA A 350 -13.46 -5.49 20.63
C ALA A 350 -13.90 -4.77 19.34
N TRP A 351 -13.46 -5.28 18.20
CA TRP A 351 -13.89 -4.83 16.89
C TRP A 351 -15.37 -5.16 16.64
N ARG A 352 -16.09 -4.26 15.99
CA ARG A 352 -17.49 -4.44 15.58
C ARG A 352 -17.59 -4.52 14.06
N LEU A 353 -18.57 -5.25 13.53
CA LEU A 353 -18.87 -5.24 12.10
C LEU A 353 -19.15 -3.81 11.61
N GLY A 354 -18.64 -3.47 10.41
CA GLY A 354 -18.69 -2.14 9.82
C GLY A 354 -17.79 -1.10 10.50
N GLN A 355 -16.99 -1.51 11.49
CA GLN A 355 -16.07 -0.58 12.14
C GLN A 355 -14.84 -0.34 11.27
N HIS A 356 -14.47 0.94 11.15
CA HIS A 356 -13.26 1.37 10.46
C HIS A 356 -12.12 1.71 11.43
N GLY A 357 -10.89 1.56 10.97
CA GLY A 357 -9.69 1.93 11.70
C GLY A 357 -8.54 2.35 10.80
N LEU A 358 -7.51 2.95 11.41
CA LEU A 358 -6.26 3.28 10.74
C LEU A 358 -5.32 2.07 10.77
N VAL A 359 -4.59 1.86 9.69
CA VAL A 359 -3.53 0.85 9.60
C VAL A 359 -2.18 1.56 9.59
N ILE A 360 -1.24 1.06 10.38
CA ILE A 360 0.20 1.36 10.22
C ILE A 360 0.85 0.09 9.71
N HIS A 361 1.42 0.16 8.52
CA HIS A 361 2.18 -0.95 7.94
C HIS A 361 3.66 -0.69 8.04
N THR A 362 4.42 -1.73 8.39
CA THR A 362 5.86 -1.74 8.19
C THR A 362 6.36 -3.16 7.88
N PHE A 363 7.48 -3.26 7.16
CA PHE A 363 8.18 -4.53 6.95
C PHE A 363 9.68 -4.37 7.18
N GLY A 364 10.37 -5.50 7.38
CA GLY A 364 11.82 -5.59 7.50
C GLY A 364 12.56 -6.13 6.27
N GLY A 365 13.84 -6.44 6.47
CA GLY A 365 14.76 -6.85 5.41
C GLY A 365 14.72 -8.35 5.11
N ILE A 366 15.38 -8.69 4.00
CA ILE A 366 15.67 -10.07 3.61
C ILE A 366 17.15 -10.31 3.90
N GLY A 367 17.48 -11.20 4.81
CA GLY A 367 18.84 -11.62 5.18
C GLY A 367 19.17 -13.02 4.67
N GLY A 368 20.27 -13.59 5.16
CA GLY A 368 20.78 -14.90 4.75
C GLY A 368 21.78 -14.84 3.60
N SER A 369 22.23 -15.98 3.10
CA SER A 369 23.23 -16.07 2.03
C SER A 369 22.73 -15.53 0.68
N ARG A 370 21.40 -15.49 0.49
CA ARG A 370 20.73 -14.82 -0.65
C ARG A 370 19.99 -13.54 -0.24
N GLY A 371 20.38 -12.95 0.89
CA GLY A 371 19.79 -11.72 1.41
C GLY A 371 20.15 -10.45 0.64
N GLU A 372 19.54 -9.34 1.06
CA GLU A 372 19.87 -7.99 0.60
C GLU A 372 21.17 -7.52 1.25
N ALA A 373 21.95 -6.74 0.50
CA ALA A 373 23.10 -6.05 1.07
C ALA A 373 22.64 -5.00 2.09
N ALA A 374 23.18 -5.04 3.30
CA ALA A 374 22.93 -4.02 4.31
C ALA A 374 23.81 -2.79 4.03
N ALA A 375 23.20 -1.65 3.71
CA ALA A 375 23.91 -0.39 3.59
C ALA A 375 24.16 0.21 4.98
N GLY A 376 25.43 0.41 5.35
CA GLY A 376 25.79 1.09 6.61
C GLY A 376 25.22 0.44 7.88
N PHE A 377 25.09 -0.90 7.91
CA PHE A 377 24.48 -1.67 9.00
C PHE A 377 22.99 -1.40 9.26
N THR A 378 22.28 -0.76 8.31
CA THR A 378 20.82 -0.57 8.38
C THR A 378 20.08 -1.66 7.61
N VAL A 379 18.95 -2.10 8.15
CA VAL A 379 18.06 -3.05 7.49
C VAL A 379 16.99 -2.27 6.72
N THR A 380 16.84 -2.59 5.44
CA THR A 380 15.81 -2.02 4.57
C THR A 380 14.42 -2.25 5.16
N GLY A 381 13.57 -1.24 5.05
CA GLY A 381 12.19 -1.32 5.49
C GLY A 381 11.30 -0.35 4.73
N HIS A 382 10.00 -0.53 4.91
CA HIS A 382 8.99 0.35 4.34
C HIS A 382 7.97 0.74 5.42
N PHE A 383 7.27 1.84 5.17
CA PHE A 383 6.23 2.36 6.03
C PHE A 383 5.11 2.92 5.17
N ALA A 384 3.88 2.58 5.49
CA ALA A 384 2.69 3.15 4.90
C ALA A 384 1.57 3.29 5.95
N PHE A 385 0.70 4.27 5.75
CA PHE A 385 -0.63 4.23 6.36
C PHE A 385 -1.60 3.49 5.46
N GLY A 386 -2.68 3.04 6.05
CA GLY A 386 -3.78 2.39 5.36
C GLY A 386 -5.07 2.51 6.16
N GLU A 387 -6.08 1.76 5.75
CA GLU A 387 -7.36 1.69 6.43
C GLU A 387 -7.79 0.23 6.57
N VAL A 388 -8.56 -0.05 7.61
CA VAL A 388 -9.16 -1.35 7.84
C VAL A 388 -10.65 -1.18 8.06
N GLU A 389 -11.43 -2.11 7.51
CA GLU A 389 -12.85 -2.27 7.80
C GLU A 389 -13.11 -3.69 8.31
N VAL A 390 -13.96 -3.82 9.33
CA VAL A 390 -14.39 -5.13 9.81
C VAL A 390 -15.61 -5.58 9.02
N MET A 391 -15.40 -6.52 8.12
CA MET A 391 -16.42 -7.06 7.22
C MET A 391 -16.90 -8.43 7.67
N THR A 392 -18.10 -8.82 7.24
CA THR A 392 -18.52 -10.21 7.33
C THR A 392 -17.79 -11.01 6.24
N ASP A 393 -17.06 -12.06 6.63
CA ASP A 393 -16.47 -12.99 5.69
C ASP A 393 -17.57 -13.72 4.90
N PRO A 394 -17.64 -13.61 3.56
CA PRO A 394 -18.67 -14.25 2.76
C PRO A 394 -18.61 -15.79 2.82
N PHE A 395 -17.48 -16.38 3.19
CA PHE A 395 -17.32 -17.84 3.30
C PHE A 395 -17.72 -18.35 4.68
N SER A 396 -17.09 -17.84 5.74
CA SER A 396 -17.36 -18.32 7.10
C SER A 396 -18.54 -17.64 7.81
N GLY A 397 -18.88 -16.41 7.43
CA GLY A 397 -19.81 -15.55 8.17
C GLY A 397 -19.20 -14.89 9.41
N GLU A 398 -17.91 -15.11 9.68
CA GLU A 398 -17.19 -14.51 10.82
C GLU A 398 -16.74 -13.06 10.49
N PRO A 399 -16.53 -12.21 11.51
CA PRO A 399 -15.86 -10.91 11.30
C PRO A 399 -14.43 -11.10 10.80
N ARG A 400 -14.08 -10.38 9.73
CA ARG A 400 -12.72 -10.30 9.18
C ARG A 400 -12.29 -8.86 8.95
N PHE A 401 -11.00 -8.60 9.01
CA PHE A 401 -10.38 -7.36 8.56
C PHE A 401 -10.23 -7.35 7.04
N GLU A 402 -10.78 -6.34 6.40
CA GLU A 402 -10.45 -5.92 5.04
C GLU A 402 -9.40 -4.81 5.14
N ILE A 403 -8.14 -5.13 4.88
CA ILE A 403 -7.02 -4.21 5.02
C ILE A 403 -6.68 -3.61 3.66
N ARG A 404 -6.54 -2.28 3.62
CA ARG A 404 -6.09 -1.51 2.47
C ARG A 404 -4.86 -0.71 2.85
N TYR A 405 -3.89 -0.67 1.96
CA TYR A 405 -2.64 0.04 2.14
C TYR A 405 -2.57 1.21 1.17
N HIS A 406 -2.26 2.41 1.65
CA HIS A 406 -1.95 3.56 0.80
C HIS A 406 -0.45 3.59 0.53
N GLN A 407 -0.03 2.84 -0.49
CA GLN A 407 1.36 2.59 -0.80
C GLN A 407 1.99 3.78 -1.51
N ILE A 408 2.64 4.66 -0.74
CA ILE A 408 3.56 5.67 -1.29
C ILE A 408 4.91 4.99 -1.51
N TYR A 409 5.04 4.32 -2.66
CA TYR A 409 6.13 3.39 -2.93
C TYR A 409 6.97 3.84 -4.13
N ALA A 410 8.28 3.93 -3.95
CA ALA A 410 9.21 4.37 -5.00
C ALA A 410 9.27 3.38 -6.19
N ASN A 411 9.79 3.85 -7.32
CA ASN A 411 10.09 2.96 -8.45
C ASN A 411 11.02 1.84 -7.98
N ASN A 412 10.75 0.62 -8.42
CA ASN A 412 11.40 -0.59 -7.92
C ASN A 412 11.42 -1.68 -9.01
N PRO A 413 12.29 -2.70 -8.88
CA PRO A 413 12.42 -3.72 -9.91
C PRO A 413 11.26 -4.72 -9.93
N ASN A 414 10.43 -4.79 -8.89
CA ASN A 414 9.34 -5.77 -8.75
C ASN A 414 8.02 -5.31 -9.38
N GLY A 415 7.94 -4.04 -9.79
CA GLY A 415 6.73 -3.46 -10.36
C GLY A 415 5.60 -3.24 -9.36
N ILE A 416 5.94 -3.01 -8.07
CA ILE A 416 4.97 -2.52 -7.09
C ILE A 416 4.67 -1.06 -7.44
N VAL A 417 3.40 -0.73 -7.63
CA VAL A 417 2.96 0.59 -8.10
C VAL A 417 2.39 1.38 -6.94
N ALA A 418 2.83 2.63 -6.78
CA ALA A 418 2.27 3.52 -5.76
C ALA A 418 0.76 3.72 -6.00
N GLY A 419 -0.06 3.52 -4.97
CA GLY A 419 -1.51 3.55 -5.06
C GLY A 419 -2.16 2.79 -3.90
N THR A 420 -3.48 2.89 -3.78
CA THR A 420 -4.22 2.05 -2.83
C THR A 420 -4.20 0.61 -3.30
N GLN A 421 -3.77 -0.31 -2.43
CA GLN A 421 -3.71 -1.75 -2.69
C GLN A 421 -4.42 -2.50 -1.57
N ASP A 422 -5.14 -3.56 -1.88
CA ASP A 422 -5.62 -4.47 -0.84
C ASP A 422 -4.52 -5.45 -0.38
N ALA A 423 -4.83 -6.27 0.62
CA ALA A 423 -3.90 -7.30 1.09
C ALA A 423 -3.55 -8.34 0.01
N SER A 424 -4.45 -8.64 -0.94
CA SER A 424 -4.17 -9.60 -2.00
C SER A 424 -3.07 -9.10 -2.93
N ALA A 425 -3.06 -7.80 -3.26
CA ALA A 425 -2.07 -7.19 -4.14
C ALA A 425 -0.74 -6.88 -3.43
N TYR A 426 -0.80 -6.33 -2.22
CA TYR A 426 0.40 -5.83 -1.56
C TYR A 426 1.14 -6.90 -0.74
N ALA A 427 0.39 -7.70 0.03
CA ALA A 427 0.97 -8.70 0.91
C ALA A 427 1.06 -10.06 0.20
N GLY A 428 -0.09 -10.56 -0.28
CA GLY A 428 -0.26 -11.95 -0.71
C GLY A 428 0.02 -12.27 -2.19
N ASP A 429 0.30 -11.27 -3.02
CA ASP A 429 0.55 -11.49 -4.45
C ASP A 429 1.77 -12.40 -4.63
N LEU A 430 1.64 -13.48 -5.40
CA LEU A 430 2.71 -14.44 -5.58
C LEU A 430 3.89 -13.82 -6.34
N GLN A 431 3.61 -12.97 -7.33
CA GLN A 431 4.62 -12.35 -8.19
C GLN A 431 5.41 -11.22 -7.51
N ARG A 432 4.78 -10.42 -6.63
CA ARG A 432 5.39 -9.19 -6.08
C ARG A 432 5.07 -8.91 -4.61
N GLY A 433 4.20 -9.68 -3.98
CA GLY A 433 3.80 -9.49 -2.58
C GLY A 433 4.96 -9.72 -1.61
N TRP A 434 5.04 -8.94 -0.56
CA TRP A 434 6.23 -8.97 0.31
C TRP A 434 6.17 -10.05 1.41
N ILE A 435 4.99 -10.60 1.73
CA ILE A 435 4.81 -11.46 2.92
C ILE A 435 5.61 -12.77 2.84
N TRP A 436 5.98 -13.15 1.61
CA TRP A 436 6.72 -14.37 1.30
C TRP A 436 8.18 -14.33 1.72
N LEU A 437 8.83 -13.15 1.68
CA LEU A 437 10.26 -13.01 1.93
C LEU A 437 10.59 -12.15 3.15
N ARG A 438 9.68 -11.25 3.54
CA ARG A 438 9.95 -10.24 4.57
C ARG A 438 9.12 -10.48 5.83
N PRO A 439 9.62 -10.06 6.99
CA PRO A 439 8.80 -9.93 8.18
C PRO A 439 7.91 -8.68 8.09
N PHE A 440 6.66 -8.82 8.48
CA PHE A 440 5.59 -7.81 8.42
C PHE A 440 5.08 -7.49 9.81
N SER A 441 4.68 -6.24 10.03
CA SER A 441 3.84 -5.84 11.16
C SER A 441 2.82 -4.81 10.68
N ASP A 442 1.56 -5.21 10.70
CA ASP A 442 0.43 -4.32 10.51
C ASP A 442 -0.19 -4.01 11.88
N VAL A 443 -0.32 -2.72 12.21
CA VAL A 443 -0.98 -2.27 13.44
C VAL A 443 -2.34 -1.69 13.07
N LEU A 444 -3.39 -2.40 13.45
CA LEU A 444 -4.76 -1.93 13.31
C LEU A 444 -5.13 -1.11 14.54
N ILE A 445 -5.50 0.15 14.33
CA ILE A 445 -5.82 1.08 15.41
C ILE A 445 -7.33 1.17 15.55
N ASN A 446 -7.82 0.66 16.68
CA ASN A 446 -9.21 0.75 17.09
C ASN A 446 -9.41 2.01 17.93
N GLN A 447 -10.13 2.99 17.37
CA GLN A 447 -10.52 4.20 18.09
C GLN A 447 -11.83 4.79 17.53
N PRO A 448 -12.75 5.30 18.38
CA PRO A 448 -14.04 5.87 17.94
C PRO A 448 -13.96 7.05 16.96
N LEU A 449 -12.81 7.72 16.87
CA LEU A 449 -12.60 8.89 16.01
C LEU A 449 -12.45 8.55 14.52
N PHE A 450 -12.31 7.26 14.18
CA PHE A 450 -12.24 6.82 12.78
C PHE A 450 -13.62 6.64 12.13
N ALA A 451 -14.68 6.58 12.94
CA ALA A 451 -16.04 6.67 12.42
C ALA A 451 -16.34 8.08 11.92
N GLU A 452 -17.22 8.19 10.91
CA GLU A 452 -17.67 9.48 10.39
C GLU A 452 -18.32 10.33 11.51
N LEU A 453 -17.98 11.61 11.53
CA LEU A 453 -18.52 12.60 12.45
C LEU A 453 -19.60 13.40 11.72
N SER A 454 -20.78 13.52 12.31
CA SER A 454 -21.85 14.39 11.82
C SER A 454 -21.96 15.62 12.70
N LEU A 455 -21.36 16.73 12.25
CA LEU A 455 -21.37 18.01 12.95
C LEU A 455 -22.33 18.95 12.22
N GLY A 456 -23.44 19.32 12.85
CA GLY A 456 -24.39 20.28 12.28
C GLY A 456 -24.89 19.93 10.87
N GLY A 457 -25.10 18.64 10.58
CA GLY A 457 -25.53 18.15 9.26
C GLY A 457 -24.42 18.03 8.22
N ARG A 458 -23.15 18.27 8.59
CA ARG A 458 -21.98 18.04 7.74
C ARG A 458 -21.22 16.81 8.22
N ASN A 459 -20.83 15.97 7.26
CA ASN A 459 -20.08 14.75 7.55
C ASN A 459 -18.57 14.98 7.36
N LEU A 460 -17.80 14.54 8.35
CA LEU A 460 -16.34 14.64 8.38
C LEU A 460 -15.74 13.26 8.66
N SER A 461 -14.76 12.84 7.85
CA SER A 461 -14.07 11.56 8.05
C SER A 461 -12.56 11.75 7.87
N LEU A 462 -11.79 11.34 8.89
CA LEU A 462 -10.33 11.36 8.85
C LEU A 462 -9.78 10.37 7.84
N LEU A 463 -10.33 9.15 7.79
CA LEU A 463 -9.87 8.12 6.86
C LEU A 463 -10.15 8.53 5.41
N ARG A 464 -11.32 9.13 5.14
CA ARG A 464 -11.63 9.64 3.80
C ARG A 464 -10.68 10.76 3.36
N GLU A 465 -10.36 11.70 4.26
CA GLU A 465 -9.39 12.74 3.94
C GLU A 465 -7.98 12.16 3.75
N LEU A 466 -7.59 11.18 4.57
CA LEU A 466 -6.32 10.45 4.43
C LEU A 466 -6.20 9.77 3.07
N ALA A 467 -7.23 9.05 2.62
CA ALA A 467 -7.24 8.39 1.32
C ALA A 467 -7.03 9.40 0.17
N VAL A 468 -7.68 10.57 0.24
CA VAL A 468 -7.53 11.66 -0.74
C VAL A 468 -6.11 12.22 -0.72
N GLN A 469 -5.55 12.53 0.45
CA GLN A 469 -4.18 13.07 0.57
C GLN A 469 -3.12 12.05 0.16
N ALA A 470 -3.33 10.79 0.50
CA ALA A 470 -2.44 9.72 0.05
C ALA A 470 -2.49 9.58 -1.47
N GLU A 471 -3.66 9.61 -2.11
CA GLU A 471 -3.75 9.50 -3.57
C GLU A 471 -3.01 10.63 -4.29
N LEU A 472 -3.08 11.86 -3.78
CA LEU A 472 -2.30 12.98 -4.30
C LEU A 472 -0.80 12.65 -4.33
N ILE A 473 -0.26 12.14 -3.23
CA ILE A 473 1.16 11.80 -3.12
C ILE A 473 1.49 10.57 -3.96
N MET A 474 0.64 9.54 -3.96
CA MET A 474 0.84 8.31 -4.73
C MET A 474 0.89 8.60 -6.25
N ALA A 475 0.03 9.47 -6.77
CA ALA A 475 0.06 9.91 -8.17
C ALA A 475 1.37 10.62 -8.54
N ARG A 476 1.91 11.45 -7.63
CA ARG A 476 3.22 12.10 -7.80
C ARG A 476 4.38 11.11 -7.81
N TYR A 477 4.28 10.04 -7.01
CA TYR A 477 5.25 8.95 -7.01
C TYR A 477 5.22 8.17 -8.33
N ARG A 478 4.03 7.89 -8.88
CA ARG A 478 3.89 7.20 -10.18
C ARG A 478 4.49 8.02 -11.33
N SER A 479 4.27 9.34 -11.34
CA SER A 479 4.79 10.24 -12.39
C SER A 479 6.22 10.71 -12.15
N GLY A 480 6.75 10.55 -10.94
CA GLY A 480 8.02 11.15 -10.53
C GLY A 480 8.01 12.68 -10.61
N ASP A 481 6.86 13.31 -10.32
CA ASP A 481 6.63 14.75 -10.55
C ASP A 481 7.00 15.18 -11.99
N GLY A 482 6.62 14.35 -12.96
CA GLY A 482 6.87 14.58 -14.39
C GLY A 482 8.25 14.10 -14.88
N THR A 483 9.17 13.72 -13.98
CA THR A 483 10.50 13.23 -14.37
C THR A 483 10.55 11.74 -14.70
N GLY A 484 9.48 11.00 -14.37
CA GLY A 484 9.41 9.55 -14.48
C GLY A 484 10.16 8.76 -13.41
N LEU A 485 10.71 9.42 -12.37
CA LEU A 485 11.41 8.74 -11.29
C LEU A 485 11.01 9.31 -9.92
N ALA A 486 10.51 8.43 -9.07
CA ALA A 486 10.46 8.59 -7.62
C ALA A 486 11.48 7.64 -7.01
N SER A 487 12.47 8.20 -6.32
CA SER A 487 13.48 7.46 -5.56
C SER A 487 13.46 7.89 -4.10
N VAL A 488 13.90 7.00 -3.21
CA VAL A 488 14.06 7.33 -1.79
C VAL A 488 15.36 8.12 -1.61
N THR A 489 15.26 9.25 -0.92
CA THR A 489 16.40 10.06 -0.48
C THR A 489 16.27 10.35 1.02
N PRO A 490 17.33 10.82 1.71
CA PRO A 490 17.21 11.22 3.12
C PRO A 490 16.12 12.27 3.40
N ALA A 491 15.76 13.09 2.41
CA ALA A 491 14.76 14.16 2.52
C ALA A 491 13.38 13.82 1.94
N THR A 492 13.28 12.70 1.21
CA THR A 492 12.05 12.16 0.62
C THR A 492 12.01 10.64 0.79
N SER A 493 11.19 10.16 1.72
CA SER A 493 11.00 8.74 1.97
C SER A 493 9.51 8.41 2.13
N CYS A 494 9.18 7.14 1.94
CA CYS A 494 7.82 6.61 2.15
C CYS A 494 7.26 6.98 3.52
N VAL A 495 8.13 7.01 4.55
CA VAL A 495 7.77 7.37 5.92
C VAL A 495 7.35 8.84 6.02
N GLN A 496 8.17 9.74 5.48
CA GLN A 496 7.93 11.19 5.51
C GLN A 496 6.66 11.55 4.75
N ASP A 497 6.48 10.97 3.57
CA ASP A 497 5.36 11.32 2.69
C ASP A 497 4.03 10.68 3.16
N SER A 498 4.08 9.47 3.74
CA SER A 498 2.91 8.90 4.43
C SER A 498 2.53 9.74 5.66
N SER A 499 3.52 10.19 6.43
CA SER A 499 3.30 11.08 7.58
C SER A 499 2.75 12.44 7.17
N GLN A 500 3.22 12.98 6.04
CA GLN A 500 2.69 14.21 5.46
C GLN A 500 1.21 14.06 5.09
N ALA A 501 0.81 12.94 4.46
CA ALA A 501 -0.59 12.69 4.13
C ALA A 501 -1.49 12.74 5.37
N LEU A 502 -1.09 12.05 6.45
CA LEU A 502 -1.84 12.08 7.72
C LEU A 502 -1.90 13.47 8.34
N PHE A 503 -0.76 14.18 8.37
CA PHE A 503 -0.68 15.55 8.90
C PHE A 503 -1.61 16.51 8.14
N ILE A 504 -1.56 16.50 6.80
CA ILE A 504 -2.42 17.34 5.97
C ILE A 504 -3.89 17.01 6.22
N SER A 505 -4.23 15.73 6.35
CA SER A 505 -5.61 15.27 6.56
C SER A 505 -6.21 15.82 7.86
N ILE A 506 -5.46 15.72 8.95
CA ILE A 506 -5.85 16.27 10.26
C ILE A 506 -6.01 17.79 10.18
N ARG A 507 -5.06 18.49 9.56
CA ARG A 507 -5.14 19.95 9.38
C ARG A 507 -6.38 20.37 8.59
N ARG A 508 -6.67 19.71 7.47
CA ARG A 508 -7.82 20.06 6.61
C ARG A 508 -9.14 19.85 7.32
N LEU A 509 -9.28 18.80 8.12
CA LEU A 509 -10.48 18.63 8.95
C LEU A 509 -10.65 19.78 9.94
N ARG A 510 -9.59 20.20 10.62
CA ARG A 510 -9.63 21.34 11.56
C ARG A 510 -9.96 22.64 10.84
N GLU A 511 -9.34 22.89 9.70
CA GLU A 511 -9.57 24.09 8.88
C GLU A 511 -11.01 24.13 8.33
N ARG A 512 -11.57 23.01 7.86
CA ARG A 512 -12.98 22.93 7.42
C ARG A 512 -13.96 23.32 8.52
N VAL A 513 -13.69 22.91 9.76
CA VAL A 513 -14.52 23.29 10.91
C VAL A 513 -14.32 24.76 11.28
N GLN A 514 -13.07 25.24 11.33
CA GLN A 514 -12.74 26.61 11.73
C GLN A 514 -13.19 27.67 10.72
N SER A 515 -13.16 27.35 9.43
CA SER A 515 -13.57 28.24 8.33
C SER A 515 -15.07 28.31 8.12
N ASP A 516 -15.86 27.46 8.78
CA ASP A 516 -17.32 27.51 8.73
C ASP A 516 -17.92 28.05 10.04
N PRO A 517 -18.41 29.31 10.05
CA PRO A 517 -19.05 29.90 11.22
C PRO A 517 -20.26 29.11 11.74
N ALA A 518 -20.96 28.37 10.87
CA ALA A 518 -22.11 27.55 11.28
C ALA A 518 -21.67 26.37 12.14
N LEU A 519 -20.65 25.61 11.70
CA LEU A 519 -20.04 24.54 12.49
C LEU A 519 -19.46 25.03 13.81
N VAL A 520 -18.75 26.17 13.81
CA VAL A 520 -18.19 26.75 15.04
C VAL A 520 -19.29 27.09 16.04
N ARG A 521 -20.39 27.71 15.60
CA ARG A 521 -21.55 27.98 16.47
C ARG A 521 -22.20 26.69 16.96
N TRP A 522 -22.35 25.70 16.08
CA TRP A 522 -22.94 24.42 16.43
C TRP A 522 -22.16 23.70 17.54
N LEU A 523 -20.83 23.62 17.42
CA LEU A 523 -19.96 23.02 18.44
C LEU A 523 -20.07 23.72 19.79
N LYS A 524 -20.15 25.06 19.80
CA LYS A 524 -20.33 25.85 21.03
C LYS A 524 -21.68 25.58 21.69
N ASN A 525 -22.74 25.44 20.91
CA ASN A 525 -24.10 25.21 21.41
C ASN A 525 -24.36 23.75 21.80
N HIS A 526 -23.53 22.81 21.35
CA HIS A 526 -23.68 21.38 21.62
C HIS A 526 -22.42 20.74 22.27
N PRO A 527 -21.95 21.25 23.42
CA PRO A 527 -20.66 20.86 24.01
C PRO A 527 -20.61 19.39 24.49
N ARG A 528 -21.77 18.80 24.79
CA ARG A 528 -21.90 17.41 25.28
C ARG A 528 -22.38 16.42 24.22
N HIS A 529 -22.59 16.87 22.97
CA HIS A 529 -22.96 15.97 21.90
C HIS A 529 -21.83 14.96 21.64
N PRO A 530 -22.11 13.66 21.40
CA PRO A 530 -21.08 12.65 21.18
C PRO A 530 -20.03 13.06 20.13
N ASP A 531 -20.47 13.66 19.02
CA ASP A 531 -19.57 14.06 17.93
C ASP A 531 -18.73 15.28 18.29
N THR A 532 -19.22 16.16 19.18
CA THR A 532 -18.41 17.25 19.74
C THR A 532 -17.29 16.69 20.61
N LEU A 533 -17.59 15.68 21.43
CA LEU A 533 -16.60 15.00 22.27
C LEU A 533 -15.54 14.29 21.42
N ARG A 534 -15.97 13.52 20.41
CA ARG A 534 -15.07 12.86 19.45
C ARG A 534 -14.22 13.86 18.67
N PHE A 535 -14.77 15.00 18.27
CA PHE A 535 -14.01 16.07 17.62
C PHE A 535 -12.96 16.68 18.56
N ASN A 536 -13.26 16.83 19.85
CA ASN A 536 -12.29 17.28 20.86
C ASN A 536 -11.17 16.26 21.09
N GLU A 537 -11.49 14.96 21.09
CA GLU A 537 -10.50 13.89 21.12
C GLU A 537 -9.59 13.92 19.89
N LEU A 538 -10.16 14.11 18.70
CA LEU A 538 -9.40 14.30 17.46
C LEU A 538 -8.44 15.48 17.56
N ASN A 539 -8.87 16.61 18.15
CA ASN A 539 -7.98 17.74 18.41
C ASN A 539 -6.85 17.42 19.42
N GLY A 540 -7.11 16.55 20.40
CA GLY A 540 -6.11 16.02 21.32
C GLY A 540 -5.06 15.19 20.61
N LEU A 541 -5.51 14.18 19.85
CA LEU A 541 -4.66 13.34 19.02
C LEU A 541 -3.85 14.17 18.02
N ALA A 542 -4.48 15.14 17.36
CA ALA A 542 -3.83 16.05 16.42
C ALA A 542 -2.62 16.75 17.05
N ARG A 543 -2.74 17.26 18.28
CA ARG A 543 -1.62 17.89 18.99
C ARG A 543 -0.48 16.91 19.26
N SER A 544 -0.79 15.66 19.64
CA SER A 544 0.24 14.64 19.85
C SER A 544 0.94 14.23 18.56
N LEU A 545 0.19 14.10 17.46
CA LEU A 545 0.74 13.81 16.15
C LEU A 545 1.55 14.99 15.60
N ASP A 546 1.10 16.23 15.78
CA ASP A 546 1.85 17.43 15.42
C ASP A 546 3.21 17.44 16.14
N GLN A 547 3.27 17.13 17.43
CA GLN A 547 4.53 17.03 18.19
C GLN A 547 5.46 15.91 17.70
N LEU A 548 4.90 14.81 17.20
CA LEU A 548 5.67 13.71 16.63
C LEU A 548 6.24 14.08 15.25
N LEU A 549 5.39 14.66 14.41
CA LEU A 549 5.66 14.94 13.00
C LEU A 549 6.39 16.28 12.77
N THR A 550 6.42 17.15 13.78
CA THR A 550 7.11 18.45 13.75
C THR A 550 8.09 18.56 14.92
N PRO A 551 9.20 17.80 14.91
CA PRO A 551 10.22 17.94 15.94
C PRO A 551 10.65 19.41 16.05
N PHE A 552 10.78 19.90 17.29
CA PHE A 552 11.02 21.31 17.63
C PHE A 552 9.86 22.29 17.35
N GLY A 553 8.66 21.79 17.07
CA GLY A 553 7.46 22.62 16.81
C GLY A 553 7.49 23.33 15.45
N MET A 554 8.43 22.96 14.57
CA MET A 554 8.60 23.54 13.25
C MET A 554 8.11 22.57 12.18
N VAL A 555 7.00 22.89 11.52
CA VAL A 555 6.53 22.16 10.34
C VAL A 555 7.46 22.50 9.16
N ARG A 556 7.92 21.49 8.42
CA ARG A 556 8.69 21.69 7.18
C ARG A 556 7.96 22.64 6.23
N ALA A 557 8.73 23.51 5.55
CA ALA A 557 8.15 24.55 4.71
C ALA A 557 7.43 23.98 3.48
N ASP A 558 7.93 22.88 2.92
CA ASP A 558 7.28 22.16 1.83
C ASP A 558 5.95 21.55 2.30
N TRP A 559 5.88 20.95 3.49
CA TRP A 559 4.63 20.42 4.05
C TRP A 559 3.57 21.49 4.26
N LYS A 560 3.95 22.68 4.77
CA LYS A 560 3.02 23.82 4.90
C LYS A 560 2.49 24.27 3.54
N ARG A 561 3.36 24.36 2.51
CA ARG A 561 2.97 24.76 1.15
C ARG A 561 2.08 23.71 0.50
N ASN A 562 2.42 22.44 0.64
CA ASN A 562 1.66 21.31 0.13
C ASN A 562 0.27 21.21 0.76
N ALA A 563 0.15 21.50 2.06
CA ALA A 563 -1.15 21.63 2.74
C ALA A 563 -1.99 22.77 2.13
N ALA A 564 -1.38 23.89 1.74
CA ALA A 564 -2.08 24.99 1.08
C ALA A 564 -2.52 24.65 -0.36
N VAL A 565 -1.68 23.94 -1.12
CA VAL A 565 -2.01 23.44 -2.47
C VAL A 565 -3.16 22.42 -2.39
N ALA A 566 -3.10 21.49 -1.45
CA ALA A 566 -4.17 20.54 -1.19
C ALA A 566 -5.47 21.23 -0.70
N GLY A 567 -5.33 22.31 0.08
CA GLY A 567 -6.42 23.09 0.66
C GLY A 567 -7.20 23.96 -0.34
N ASN A 568 -6.53 24.50 -1.36
CA ASN A 568 -7.09 25.45 -2.33
C ASN A 568 -6.92 25.00 -3.80
N PRO A 569 -7.44 23.83 -4.23
CA PRO A 569 -7.19 23.30 -5.57
C PRO A 569 -7.91 24.06 -6.72
N GLY A 570 -8.48 25.24 -6.45
CA GLY A 570 -9.23 26.06 -7.41
C GLY A 570 -8.99 27.57 -7.31
N THR A 571 -8.19 28.06 -6.37
CA THR A 571 -7.81 29.47 -6.29
C THR A 571 -6.29 29.56 -6.49
N GLY A 572 -5.85 29.58 -7.75
CA GLY A 572 -4.78 30.52 -8.06
C GLY A 572 -5.23 31.85 -7.48
N ALA A 573 -4.40 32.47 -6.64
CA ALA A 573 -4.73 33.78 -6.10
C ALA A 573 -5.14 34.69 -7.27
N GLY A 574 -6.43 35.07 -7.30
CA GLY A 574 -7.07 35.99 -8.23
C GLY A 574 -6.66 35.92 -9.70
N GLY A 575 -7.52 35.38 -10.58
CA GLY A 575 -7.68 35.84 -11.97
C GLY A 575 -6.41 36.08 -12.81
N GLY A 576 -5.32 35.38 -12.53
CA GLY A 576 -4.01 35.59 -13.13
C GLY A 576 -3.51 34.35 -13.84
N ASP A 577 -2.79 34.59 -14.94
CA ASP A 577 -2.06 33.69 -15.82
C ASP A 577 -1.90 32.21 -15.36
N PRO A 578 -2.33 31.21 -16.16
CA PRO A 578 -2.17 29.77 -15.87
C PRO A 578 -0.71 29.31 -15.61
N SER A 579 0.29 30.16 -15.85
CA SER A 579 1.69 29.94 -15.47
C SER A 579 1.98 30.02 -13.94
N THR A 580 1.03 30.45 -13.11
CA THR A 580 1.23 30.73 -11.66
C THR A 580 0.53 29.77 -10.69
N THR A 581 0.13 28.59 -11.14
CA THR A 581 -0.46 27.57 -10.25
C THR A 581 0.59 27.08 -9.24
N ALA A 582 0.37 27.29 -7.94
CA ALA A 582 1.26 26.78 -6.91
C ALA A 582 1.30 25.24 -6.95
N LEU A 583 2.44 24.67 -7.35
CA LEU A 583 2.66 23.22 -7.45
C LEU A 583 3.10 22.64 -6.10
N PHE A 584 2.80 21.37 -5.87
CA PHE A 584 3.26 20.59 -4.71
C PHE A 584 4.79 20.43 -4.77
N GLN A 585 5.51 20.80 -3.71
CA GLN A 585 6.97 20.87 -3.69
C GLN A 585 7.60 19.75 -2.86
N ARG A 586 8.83 19.34 -3.23
CA ARG A 586 9.71 18.49 -2.41
C ARG A 586 10.76 19.34 -1.71
N GLY A 587 10.86 19.26 -0.39
CA GLY A 587 12.02 19.76 0.35
C GLY A 587 13.24 18.89 0.08
N GLN A 588 14.40 19.50 -0.19
CA GLN A 588 15.67 18.79 -0.41
C GLN A 588 16.79 19.31 0.51
N SER A 589 16.48 20.16 1.49
CA SER A 589 17.51 20.78 2.33
C SER A 589 17.92 19.88 3.50
N LEU A 590 19.16 20.05 3.99
CA LEU A 590 19.63 19.41 5.22
C LEU A 590 18.79 19.81 6.45
N ALA A 591 18.19 21.00 6.43
CA ALA A 591 17.24 21.43 7.45
C ALA A 591 15.96 20.56 7.44
N ASP A 592 15.45 20.20 6.27
CA ASP A 592 14.28 19.32 6.14
C ASP A 592 14.54 17.91 6.69
N VAL A 593 15.78 17.41 6.55
CA VAL A 593 16.24 16.14 7.13
C VAL A 593 16.23 16.20 8.66
N LEU A 594 16.80 17.26 9.25
CA LEU A 594 16.81 17.45 10.71
C LEU A 594 15.40 17.65 11.29
N LEU A 595 14.52 18.33 10.56
CA LEU A 595 13.13 18.57 10.93
C LEU A 595 12.21 17.34 10.74
N SER A 596 12.71 16.20 10.26
CA SER A 596 11.90 14.98 10.05
C SER A 596 12.57 13.70 10.55
N TRP A 597 13.65 13.79 11.33
CA TRP A 597 14.44 12.63 11.78
C TRP A 597 13.65 11.55 12.52
N ARG A 598 12.55 11.90 13.21
CA ARG A 598 11.66 10.95 13.89
C ARG A 598 10.79 10.15 12.93
N SER A 599 10.57 10.66 11.72
CA SER A 599 9.81 10.04 10.63
C SER A 599 10.72 9.66 9.44
N MET A 600 12.01 9.40 9.68
CA MET A 600 12.94 8.96 8.64
C MET A 600 13.11 7.44 8.59
N LEU A 601 13.10 6.79 9.76
CA LEU A 601 13.31 5.35 9.88
C LEU A 601 11.96 4.63 9.98
N PRO A 602 11.68 3.62 9.13
CA PRO A 602 10.41 2.92 9.10
C PRO A 602 10.00 2.36 10.47
N ARG A 603 10.91 1.64 11.16
CA ARG A 603 10.61 1.04 12.46
C ARG A 603 10.28 2.10 13.50
N ARG A 604 11.09 3.16 13.55
CA ARG A 604 10.88 4.23 14.51
C ARG A 604 9.53 4.92 14.31
N ALA A 605 9.19 5.27 13.06
CA ALA A 605 7.93 5.92 12.77
C ALA A 605 6.73 5.03 13.11
N HIS A 606 6.84 3.74 12.83
CA HIS A 606 5.89 2.72 13.25
C HIS A 606 5.69 2.70 14.77
N ASP A 607 6.78 2.54 15.52
CA ASP A 607 6.73 2.40 16.97
C ASP A 607 6.29 3.71 17.66
N ASP A 608 6.78 4.86 17.21
CA ASP A 608 6.42 6.16 17.76
C ASP A 608 4.96 6.53 17.47
N THR A 609 4.45 6.22 16.29
CA THR A 609 3.04 6.46 15.95
C THR A 609 2.12 5.54 16.74
N ALA A 610 2.40 4.23 16.79
CA ALA A 610 1.65 3.28 17.62
C ALA A 610 1.64 3.71 19.10
N ARG A 611 2.78 4.19 19.61
CA ARG A 611 2.89 4.76 20.96
C ARG A 611 1.97 5.96 21.16
N VAL A 612 1.92 6.91 20.22
CA VAL A 612 1.03 8.08 20.32
C VAL A 612 -0.43 7.65 20.41
N PHE A 613 -0.87 6.69 19.60
CA PHE A 613 -2.24 6.18 19.64
C PHE A 613 -2.55 5.44 20.95
N LEU A 614 -1.66 4.55 21.42
CA LEU A 614 -1.85 3.88 22.71
C LEU A 614 -1.95 4.90 23.87
N GLN A 615 -1.15 5.96 23.84
CA GLN A 615 -1.18 7.01 24.86
C GLN A 615 -2.44 7.87 24.81
N ASN A 616 -3.11 7.93 23.66
CA ASN A 616 -4.41 8.56 23.46
C ASN A 616 -5.58 7.57 23.61
N GLY A 617 -5.35 6.42 24.25
CA GLY A 617 -6.40 5.48 24.65
C GLY A 617 -6.86 4.50 23.55
N ALA A 618 -6.19 4.46 22.39
CA ALA A 618 -6.54 3.51 21.35
C ALA A 618 -6.24 2.06 21.76
N GLY A 619 -7.05 1.13 21.25
CA GLY A 619 -6.72 -0.30 21.20
C GLY A 619 -5.91 -0.58 19.94
N LEU A 620 -4.82 -1.34 20.05
CA LEU A 620 -3.96 -1.68 18.92
C LEU A 620 -4.00 -3.19 18.68
N TRP A 621 -4.10 -3.60 17.43
CA TRP A 621 -4.00 -5.00 17.00
C TRP A 621 -2.78 -5.16 16.12
N PHE A 622 -1.77 -5.88 16.60
CA PHE A 622 -0.57 -6.21 15.85
C PHE A 622 -0.79 -7.51 15.10
N LEU A 623 -0.77 -7.46 13.78
CA LEU A 623 -0.77 -8.61 12.89
C LEU A 623 0.65 -8.76 12.35
N ARG A 624 1.35 -9.80 12.79
CA ARG A 624 2.75 -10.03 12.41
C ARG A 624 2.89 -11.37 11.69
N SER A 625 3.75 -11.37 10.67
CA SER A 625 4.21 -12.58 9.99
C SER A 625 5.71 -12.47 9.77
N ASN A 626 6.46 -13.57 9.88
CA ASN A 626 7.91 -13.58 9.64
C ASN A 626 8.24 -14.56 8.53
N GLN A 627 7.99 -14.18 7.27
CA GLN A 627 8.17 -15.02 6.08
C GLN A 627 7.16 -16.19 6.02
N ILE A 628 6.62 -16.47 4.83
CA ILE A 628 5.68 -17.57 4.61
C ILE A 628 6.16 -18.41 3.41
N PRO A 629 6.23 -19.75 3.50
CA PRO A 629 6.12 -20.54 4.72
C PRO A 629 7.38 -20.48 5.60
N GLY A 630 8.48 -19.90 5.11
CA GLY A 630 9.72 -19.71 5.87
C GLY A 630 10.63 -20.94 5.90
N ASP A 631 10.55 -21.79 4.88
CA ASP A 631 11.30 -23.05 4.75
C ASP A 631 12.66 -22.90 4.05
N ASP A 632 12.85 -21.86 3.21
CA ASP A 632 14.12 -21.60 2.54
C ASP A 632 15.23 -21.20 3.54
N PRO A 633 16.25 -22.05 3.77
CA PRO A 633 17.31 -21.78 4.74
C PRO A 633 18.29 -20.70 4.27
N SER A 634 18.32 -20.37 2.98
CA SER A 634 19.18 -19.32 2.42
C SER A 634 18.65 -17.91 2.68
N LEU A 635 17.42 -17.79 3.16
CA LEU A 635 16.73 -16.54 3.48
C LEU A 635 16.43 -16.48 4.98
N VAL A 636 16.64 -15.30 5.56
CA VAL A 636 16.41 -15.04 6.98
C VAL A 636 15.66 -13.72 7.11
N PRO A 637 14.48 -13.67 7.76
CA PRO A 637 13.78 -12.42 7.96
C PRO A 637 14.56 -11.53 8.95
N LEU A 638 14.70 -10.24 8.63
CA LEU A 638 15.42 -9.27 9.46
C LEU A 638 14.49 -8.15 9.93
N ALA A 639 14.57 -7.77 11.21
CA ALA A 639 13.82 -6.63 11.73
C ALA A 639 14.22 -5.33 11.01
N PRO A 640 13.28 -4.41 10.71
CA PRO A 640 13.62 -3.09 10.21
C PRO A 640 14.41 -2.29 11.26
N THR A 641 15.21 -1.33 10.79
CA THR A 641 15.97 -0.38 11.63
C THR A 641 15.19 0.90 11.89
#